data_AF-A0A813LXS6-F1
#
_entry.id   AF-A0A813LXS6-F1
#
_cell.length_a   1.000
_cell.length_b   1.000
_cell.length_c   1.000
_cell.angle_alpha   90.00
_cell.angle_beta   90.00
_cell.angle_gamma   90.00
#
_symmetry.space_group_name_H-M   'P 1'
#
loop_
_entity.id
_entity.type
_entity.pdbx_description
1 polymer ?
#
loop_
_entity_poly.entity_id
_entity_poly.type
_entity_poly.pdbx_seq_one_letter_code
_entity_poly.pdbx_strand_id
1 'polypeptide(L)'
;MIIYCLKANFNFGQFLQGENLPVNLVIAKEILANEETRNTMSFFLTFVFASLCAVFGFKGLEGAIFMTEEQYSNFRDGLEALFSLNSLDALTVYNNYLARRAQLAGLDFVEYNKEHKALCRLACLTRVFDQAEGKIVESEFKSLKPQERAELTRFLVEDGCSRRGTVLFHLPNVMQNASLNPAITLAQAMRQLIKMYELAEVAFPSTPGEMGVNTVMVEAMANHAKSCKDPEIFDCTNFELVANADNTGKIVLSPWQIVTDPDVLQRLRVECDSLLSEVQLRSIRENAFAARVSAGAIFPEFRYFNDDNDPAVAELQKQAKCAMLSVFWTMSDQYEAFTRSQLVSEQLSEASWQDLRSWLDPMVEDLDTVMIICTSILVSAVCQIPKFRKQLAPGISEHSEIIRHVLENCPKVLPSYTRLEEGPRQLLRACLEHDFNLERFFSAESPPACLSVLLELMKSQQGQQDASHCLFISLASSVMKLAGSMGDKSQEGSLYMTQSRFLKLKVGLDCIAKMDTEGLSEKEVYYNMLQEHAEACDLPFEASDPDSIAAARLACLTDMTDGTTVASCLRVLTSEDHEVMVRHLTADGMTQRPAVALFDAPAFLQKSAANPEIGLSQAVRILLRVYKVAAQEFEGSSRGVVVIQCSQLVKFASDFVGSAKFQDAPFELKLIHDGEAVVLPKVWIPVNNPTVLQSLANEALDLCSLMLKSKISEERFKADIDRIYPELSYFNPNDQRHRDQTVSAMLCVFWLVTGNHEAFIRGQAPDKQLSRQSWVWIQDWMLKEVKLSSEAALDAMMTFMAIHALGKFDEFRETWRCLGFLFYWFVLTRVVLTKSVYFVLGLLEATQQQ
;
A
#
# COMPACT_ATOMS: atom_id res chain seq x y z
N MET A 1 6.65 18.78 32.17
CA MET A 1 7.22 19.49 31.00
C MET A 1 7.28 18.58 29.78
N ILE A 2 8.23 17.64 29.67
CA ILE A 2 8.42 16.78 28.46
C ILE A 2 7.11 16.17 27.93
N ILE A 3 6.25 15.58 28.77
CA ILE A 3 4.95 15.01 28.35
C ILE A 3 4.02 16.05 27.73
N TYR A 4 4.02 17.31 28.20
CA TYR A 4 3.25 18.40 27.59
C TYR A 4 3.87 18.86 26.25
N CYS A 5 5.20 18.80 26.10
CA CYS A 5 5.88 19.07 24.84
C CYS A 5 5.62 17.96 23.80
N LEU A 6 5.56 16.69 24.21
CA LEU A 6 5.15 15.56 23.36
C LEU A 6 3.66 15.63 22.97
N LYS A 7 2.83 16.30 23.77
CA LYS A 7 1.43 16.63 23.45
C LYS A 7 1.29 17.90 22.58
N ALA A 8 2.35 18.67 22.38
CA ALA A 8 2.32 19.92 21.62
C ALA A 8 2.34 19.62 20.11
N ASN A 9 1.17 19.26 19.55
CA ASN A 9 1.00 18.99 18.11
C ASN A 9 0.97 20.29 17.29
N PHE A 10 2.04 21.08 17.37
CA PHE A 10 2.23 22.36 16.70
C PHE A 10 3.61 22.42 16.03
N ASN A 11 3.65 22.49 14.70
CA ASN A 11 4.88 22.62 13.94
C ASN A 11 5.12 24.07 13.55
N PHE A 12 6.21 24.66 14.04
CA PHE A 12 6.56 26.06 13.75
C PHE A 12 7.00 26.28 12.30
N GLY A 13 7.69 25.33 11.67
CA GLY A 13 8.12 25.43 10.27
C GLY A 13 6.93 25.49 9.30
N GLN A 14 5.88 24.73 9.60
CA GLN A 14 4.62 24.77 8.86
C GLN A 14 3.86 26.09 9.05
N PHE A 15 3.95 26.73 10.23
CA PHE A 15 3.39 28.07 10.43
C PHE A 15 4.09 29.12 9.54
N LEU A 16 5.42 29.12 9.49
CA LEU A 16 6.21 30.06 8.67
C LEU A 16 5.95 29.98 7.15
N GLN A 17 5.37 28.87 6.67
CA GLN A 17 5.07 28.61 5.26
C GLN A 17 3.56 28.66 4.96
N GLY A 18 2.71 29.08 5.91
CA GLY A 18 1.25 29.15 5.74
C GLY A 18 0.57 27.77 5.63
N GLU A 19 1.26 26.72 6.05
CA GLU A 19 0.83 25.33 5.91
C GLU A 19 -0.11 24.91 7.05
N ASN A 20 0.19 25.32 8.29
CA ASN A 20 -0.70 25.19 9.46
C ASN A 20 -2.04 25.93 9.27
N LEU A 21 -3.06 25.51 10.03
CA LEU A 21 -4.34 26.19 10.18
C LEU A 21 -4.40 27.01 11.50
N PRO A 22 -5.32 27.98 11.62
CA PRO A 22 -5.63 28.67 12.89
C PRO A 22 -5.77 27.76 14.11
N VAL A 23 -6.38 26.58 14.01
CA VAL A 23 -6.53 25.66 15.17
C VAL A 23 -5.20 25.15 15.74
N ASN A 24 -4.15 25.05 14.92
CA ASN A 24 -2.82 24.70 15.45
C ASN A 24 -2.33 25.76 16.45
N LEU A 25 -2.73 27.02 16.27
CA LEU A 25 -2.43 28.11 17.20
C LEU A 25 -3.37 28.12 18.43
N VAL A 26 -4.56 27.50 18.36
CA VAL A 26 -5.42 27.28 19.54
C VAL A 26 -4.73 26.31 20.51
N ILE A 27 -4.25 25.17 20.01
CA ILE A 27 -3.48 24.18 20.81
C ILE A 27 -2.23 24.85 21.43
N ALA A 28 -1.53 25.69 20.66
CA ALA A 28 -0.40 26.46 21.19
C ALA A 28 -0.83 27.44 22.30
N LYS A 29 -1.98 28.11 22.16
CA LYS A 29 -2.53 29.03 23.16
C LYS A 29 -2.98 28.32 24.44
N GLU A 30 -3.54 27.12 24.36
CA GLU A 30 -3.90 26.31 25.54
C GLU A 30 -2.66 25.93 26.38
N ILE A 31 -1.57 25.55 25.71
CA ILE A 31 -0.27 25.25 26.36
C ILE A 31 0.35 26.49 27.02
N LEU A 32 0.14 27.68 26.44
CA LEU A 32 0.55 28.98 27.00
C LEU A 32 -0.31 29.41 28.20
N ALA A 33 -1.59 29.06 28.24
CA ALA A 33 -2.56 29.59 29.20
C ALA A 33 -2.49 28.95 30.60
N ASN A 34 -1.97 27.72 30.73
CA ASN A 34 -1.87 27.03 32.02
C ASN A 34 -0.66 27.55 32.84
N GLU A 35 -0.92 28.06 34.04
CA GLU A 35 0.08 28.69 34.91
C GLU A 35 1.18 27.73 35.39
N GLU A 36 0.86 26.45 35.64
CA GLU A 36 1.87 25.43 35.99
C GLU A 36 2.82 25.14 34.81
N THR A 37 2.35 25.33 33.58
CA THR A 37 3.09 25.03 32.36
C THR A 37 3.61 26.27 31.64
N ARG A 38 3.57 27.47 32.23
CA ARG A 38 3.83 28.75 31.54
C ARG A 38 5.15 28.82 30.74
N ASN A 39 6.23 28.20 31.22
CA ASN A 39 7.53 28.16 30.51
C ASN A 39 7.60 27.05 29.42
N THR A 40 6.58 26.17 29.31
CA THR A 40 6.59 24.96 28.47
C THR A 40 6.54 25.29 26.98
N MET A 41 5.81 26.35 26.59
CA MET A 41 5.84 26.82 25.20
C MET A 41 7.22 27.36 24.84
N SER A 42 7.84 28.18 25.70
CA SER A 42 9.22 28.66 25.50
C SER A 42 10.21 27.50 25.38
N PHE A 43 10.07 26.47 26.23
CA PHE A 43 10.88 25.25 26.20
C PHE A 43 10.65 24.46 24.90
N PHE A 44 9.40 24.25 24.48
CA PHE A 44 9.08 23.61 23.21
C PHE A 44 9.65 24.37 22.00
N LEU A 45 9.50 25.69 21.97
CA LEU A 45 10.05 26.55 20.92
C LEU A 45 11.59 26.56 20.91
N THR A 46 12.24 26.35 22.06
CA THR A 46 13.70 26.16 22.16
C THR A 46 14.14 24.82 21.57
N PHE A 47 13.42 23.75 21.88
CA PHE A 47 13.60 22.44 21.25
C PHE A 47 13.43 22.53 19.72
N VAL A 48 12.40 23.25 19.25
CA VAL A 48 12.16 23.52 17.82
C VAL A 48 13.29 24.35 17.22
N PHE A 49 13.76 25.40 17.89
CA PHE A 49 14.89 26.22 17.42
C PHE A 49 16.16 25.37 17.23
N ALA A 50 16.52 24.59 18.25
CA ALA A 50 17.68 23.69 18.17
C ALA A 50 17.50 22.59 17.10
N SER A 51 16.27 22.08 16.91
CA SER A 51 15.95 21.13 15.85
C SER A 51 16.06 21.76 14.45
N LEU A 52 15.68 23.03 14.28
CA LEU A 52 15.85 23.78 13.03
C LEU A 52 17.34 24.02 12.72
N CYS A 53 18.14 24.41 13.72
CA CYS A 53 19.59 24.51 13.61
C CYS A 53 20.22 23.19 13.11
N ALA A 54 19.70 22.07 13.61
CA ALA A 54 20.17 20.71 13.35
C ALA A 54 19.63 20.02 12.08
N VAL A 55 18.79 20.69 11.28
CA VAL A 55 18.20 20.12 10.04
C VAL A 55 19.25 19.47 9.14
N PHE A 56 20.44 20.08 9.06
CA PHE A 56 21.58 19.62 8.27
C PHE A 56 22.67 18.86 9.05
N GLY A 57 22.42 18.40 10.29
CA GLY A 57 23.40 17.65 11.09
C GLY A 57 23.98 16.41 10.40
N PHE A 58 23.22 15.78 9.51
CA PHE A 58 23.67 14.67 8.65
C PHE A 58 24.71 15.07 7.57
N LYS A 59 24.96 16.36 7.37
CA LYS A 59 26.06 16.88 6.52
C LYS A 59 27.34 17.14 7.32
N GLY A 60 27.27 17.08 8.65
CA GLY A 60 28.38 17.37 9.56
C GLY A 60 27.87 17.92 10.90
N LEU A 61 28.59 17.59 11.97
CA LEU A 61 28.33 18.10 13.33
C LEU A 61 29.11 19.40 13.64
N GLU A 62 29.59 20.08 12.60
CA GLU A 62 30.30 21.35 12.66
C GLU A 62 29.31 22.50 12.38
N GLY A 63 28.87 23.16 13.44
CA GLY A 63 27.99 24.32 13.40
C GLY A 63 26.51 24.07 13.00
N ALA A 64 25.72 25.12 13.15
CA ALA A 64 24.30 25.18 12.82
C ALA A 64 24.09 25.69 11.38
N ILE A 65 24.48 24.89 10.39
CA ILE A 65 24.54 25.26 8.95
C ILE A 65 23.23 25.89 8.44
N PHE A 66 22.07 25.51 8.98
CA PHE A 66 20.76 26.03 8.57
C PHE A 66 20.44 27.45 9.11
N MET A 67 20.91 27.80 10.32
CA MET A 67 20.41 28.97 11.06
C MET A 67 21.17 30.26 10.71
N THR A 68 21.05 30.69 9.45
CA THR A 68 21.58 31.98 8.95
C THR A 68 20.79 33.17 9.51
N GLU A 69 21.31 34.39 9.35
CA GLU A 69 20.58 35.62 9.75
C GLU A 69 19.19 35.73 9.07
N GLU A 70 19.10 35.31 7.81
CA GLU A 70 17.86 35.25 7.03
C GLU A 70 16.83 34.27 7.64
N GLN A 71 17.27 33.08 8.05
CA GLN A 71 16.40 32.07 8.66
C GLN A 71 16.05 32.46 10.12
N TYR A 72 16.96 33.10 10.85
CA TYR A 72 16.68 33.70 12.15
C TYR A 72 15.63 34.82 12.04
N SER A 73 15.69 35.70 11.04
CA SER A 73 14.67 36.75 10.85
C SER A 73 13.28 36.16 10.58
N ASN A 74 13.20 35.11 9.75
CA ASN A 74 11.95 34.37 9.53
C ASN A 74 11.46 33.69 10.81
N PHE A 75 12.35 33.07 11.59
CA PHE A 75 12.03 32.46 12.88
C PHE A 75 11.50 33.51 13.87
N ARG A 76 12.14 34.67 13.96
CA ARG A 76 11.73 35.77 14.84
C ARG A 76 10.35 36.32 14.48
N ASP A 77 10.06 36.54 13.19
CA ASP A 77 8.75 37.05 12.75
C ASP A 77 7.60 36.10 13.12
N GLY A 78 7.80 34.79 12.98
CA GLY A 78 6.81 33.80 13.45
C GLY A 78 6.68 33.77 14.98
N LEU A 79 7.78 33.99 15.72
CA LEU A 79 7.78 33.99 17.17
C LEU A 79 7.07 35.22 17.74
N GLU A 80 7.26 36.41 17.15
CA GLU A 80 6.52 37.64 17.50
C GLU A 80 5.01 37.48 17.24
N ALA A 81 4.63 36.77 16.17
CA ALA A 81 3.23 36.40 15.94
C ALA A 81 2.71 35.45 17.04
N LEU A 82 3.45 34.40 17.41
CA LEU A 82 3.03 33.49 18.49
C LEU A 82 2.96 34.16 19.87
N PHE A 83 3.86 35.08 20.20
CA PHE A 83 3.76 35.86 21.44
C PHE A 83 2.49 36.72 21.51
N SER A 84 1.90 37.07 20.36
CA SER A 84 0.62 37.78 20.30
C SER A 84 -0.58 36.91 20.75
N LEU A 85 -0.45 35.58 20.85
CA LEU A 85 -1.50 34.70 21.41
C LEU A 85 -1.78 34.97 22.89
N ASN A 86 -0.87 35.64 23.61
CA ASN A 86 -1.07 36.06 24.99
C ASN A 86 -2.18 37.12 25.14
N SER A 87 -2.49 37.88 24.07
CA SER A 87 -3.48 38.98 24.09
C SER A 87 -4.58 38.85 23.03
N LEU A 88 -4.32 38.13 21.93
CA LEU A 88 -5.24 37.94 20.80
C LEU A 88 -5.62 36.46 20.66
N ASP A 89 -6.73 36.16 19.99
CA ASP A 89 -7.13 34.80 19.62
C ASP A 89 -6.32 34.24 18.44
N ALA A 90 -6.43 32.93 18.22
CA ALA A 90 -5.66 32.21 17.21
C ALA A 90 -5.98 32.63 15.76
N LEU A 91 -7.24 32.98 15.46
CA LEU A 91 -7.66 33.38 14.11
C LEU A 91 -7.18 34.80 13.81
N THR A 92 -7.30 35.73 14.75
CA THR A 92 -6.75 37.10 14.61
C THR A 92 -5.24 37.09 14.47
N VAL A 93 -4.51 36.28 15.26
CA VAL A 93 -3.04 36.12 15.10
C VAL A 93 -2.68 35.57 13.72
N TYR A 94 -3.38 34.54 13.25
CA TYR A 94 -3.12 33.95 11.93
C TYR A 94 -3.45 34.92 10.78
N ASN A 95 -4.54 35.68 10.89
CA ASN A 95 -4.93 36.69 9.90
C ASN A 95 -3.94 37.87 9.87
N ASN A 96 -3.44 38.33 11.03
CA ASN A 96 -2.40 39.34 11.12
C ASN A 96 -1.07 38.87 10.52
N TYR A 97 -0.70 37.59 10.73
CA TYR A 97 0.47 36.98 10.10
C TYR A 97 0.33 36.95 8.57
N LEU A 98 -0.81 36.48 8.04
CA LEU A 98 -1.06 36.50 6.59
C LEU A 98 -1.09 37.92 6.02
N ALA A 99 -1.70 38.91 6.70
CA ALA A 99 -1.70 40.30 6.24
C ALA A 99 -0.26 40.85 6.06
N ARG A 100 0.65 40.56 7.00
CA ARG A 100 2.07 40.93 6.91
C ARG A 100 2.78 40.21 5.76
N ARG A 101 2.40 38.96 5.44
CA ARG A 101 2.94 38.23 4.28
C ARG A 101 2.40 38.75 2.94
N ALA A 102 1.13 39.10 2.86
CA ALA A 102 0.51 39.70 1.68
C ALA A 102 1.18 41.03 1.30
N GLN A 103 1.51 41.87 2.29
CA GLN A 103 2.23 43.13 2.08
C GLN A 103 3.61 42.93 1.42
N LEU A 104 4.34 41.87 1.81
CA LEU A 104 5.63 41.52 1.20
C LEU A 104 5.44 41.02 -0.24
N ALA A 105 4.49 40.10 -0.44
CA ALA A 105 4.14 39.54 -1.75
C ALA A 105 3.39 40.52 -2.70
N GLY A 106 3.12 41.76 -2.28
CA GLY A 106 2.40 42.74 -3.09
C GLY A 106 0.93 42.39 -3.38
N LEU A 107 0.30 41.61 -2.50
CA LEU A 107 -1.07 41.12 -2.63
C LEU A 107 -2.05 41.89 -1.74
N ASP A 108 -3.28 42.09 -2.23
CA ASP A 108 -4.37 42.66 -1.42
C ASP A 108 -4.82 41.67 -0.33
N PHE A 109 -4.87 42.11 0.93
CA PHE A 109 -5.44 41.32 2.03
C PHE A 109 -6.62 42.04 2.67
N VAL A 110 -7.80 41.41 2.61
CA VAL A 110 -9.04 41.90 3.22
C VAL A 110 -9.64 40.75 4.01
N GLU A 111 -9.77 40.90 5.33
CA GLU A 111 -10.01 39.76 6.24
C GLU A 111 -11.32 38.99 5.97
N TYR A 112 -12.35 39.69 5.50
CA TYR A 112 -13.65 39.09 5.15
C TYR A 112 -13.70 38.54 3.71
N ASN A 113 -12.68 38.77 2.88
CA ASN A 113 -12.60 38.20 1.54
C ASN A 113 -11.83 36.85 1.56
N LYS A 114 -12.56 35.77 1.28
CA LYS A 114 -12.01 34.41 1.25
C LYS A 114 -11.00 34.19 0.12
N GLU A 115 -11.21 34.75 -1.07
CA GLU A 115 -10.24 34.59 -2.18
C GLU A 115 -8.91 35.29 -1.83
N HIS A 116 -8.92 36.44 -1.16
CA HIS A 116 -7.70 37.14 -0.74
C HIS A 116 -6.91 36.32 0.30
N LYS A 117 -7.61 35.70 1.27
CA LYS A 117 -7.01 34.79 2.25
C LYS A 117 -6.40 33.55 1.58
N ALA A 118 -7.14 32.91 0.67
CA ALA A 118 -6.66 31.75 -0.09
C ALA A 118 -5.43 32.09 -0.95
N LEU A 119 -5.46 33.22 -1.66
CA LEU A 119 -4.36 33.69 -2.51
C LEU A 119 -3.10 34.04 -1.70
N CYS A 120 -3.24 34.74 -0.57
CA CYS A 120 -2.11 35.00 0.32
C CYS A 120 -1.53 33.69 0.89
N ARG A 121 -2.37 32.70 1.22
CA ARG A 121 -1.90 31.39 1.69
C ARG A 121 -1.16 30.64 0.56
N LEU A 122 -1.65 30.69 -0.68
CA LEU A 122 -0.95 30.14 -1.85
C LEU A 122 0.41 30.79 -2.10
N ALA A 123 0.55 32.11 -1.90
CA ALA A 123 1.85 32.78 -1.99
C ALA A 123 2.83 32.28 -0.90
N CYS A 124 2.38 32.20 0.35
CA CYS A 124 3.17 31.62 1.45
C CYS A 124 3.62 30.18 1.15
N LEU A 125 2.71 29.34 0.65
CA LEU A 125 3.00 27.96 0.25
C LEU A 125 3.98 27.91 -0.93
N THR A 126 3.85 28.78 -1.92
CA THR A 126 4.78 28.87 -3.06
C THR A 126 6.14 29.49 -2.67
N ARG A 127 6.29 29.93 -1.40
CA ARG A 127 7.46 30.62 -0.82
C ARG A 127 7.76 31.98 -1.48
N VAL A 128 6.70 32.61 -1.98
CA VAL A 128 6.70 33.89 -2.68
C VAL A 128 6.59 35.04 -1.68
N PHE A 129 7.62 35.88 -1.61
CA PHE A 129 7.72 36.98 -0.64
C PHE A 129 8.05 38.35 -1.26
N ASP A 130 7.92 38.49 -2.58
CA ASP A 130 8.05 39.76 -3.31
C ASP A 130 6.86 40.04 -4.25
N GLN A 131 6.78 41.28 -4.71
CA GLN A 131 5.65 41.83 -5.47
C GLN A 131 5.57 41.39 -6.94
N ALA A 132 6.66 40.88 -7.52
CA ALA A 132 6.69 40.39 -8.90
C ALA A 132 6.20 38.94 -8.94
N GLU A 133 6.74 38.08 -8.09
CA GLU A 133 6.31 36.69 -7.97
C GLU A 133 4.85 36.58 -7.49
N GLY A 134 4.39 37.45 -6.58
CA GLY A 134 3.01 37.43 -6.06
C GLY A 134 1.95 37.55 -7.15
N LYS A 135 2.20 38.36 -8.19
CA LYS A 135 1.27 38.54 -9.32
C LYS A 135 1.21 37.33 -10.25
N ILE A 136 2.25 36.49 -10.28
CA ILE A 136 2.22 35.24 -11.03
C ILE A 136 1.23 34.27 -10.35
N VAL A 137 1.32 34.13 -9.03
CA VAL A 137 0.38 33.30 -8.24
C VAL A 137 -1.07 33.79 -8.39
N GLU A 138 -1.28 35.11 -8.39
CA GLU A 138 -2.60 35.72 -8.63
C GLU A 138 -3.16 35.40 -10.03
N SER A 139 -2.35 35.54 -11.08
CA SER A 139 -2.75 35.26 -12.46
C SER A 139 -3.12 33.79 -12.66
N GLU A 140 -2.29 32.89 -12.15
CA GLU A 140 -2.49 31.44 -12.24
C GLU A 140 -3.76 30.99 -11.49
N PHE A 141 -3.97 31.50 -10.28
CA PHE A 141 -5.19 31.24 -9.49
C PHE A 141 -6.46 31.76 -10.19
N LYS A 142 -6.39 32.92 -10.86
CA LYS A 142 -7.51 33.47 -11.64
C LYS A 142 -7.80 32.69 -12.93
N SER A 143 -6.84 31.93 -13.46
CA SER A 143 -7.02 31.08 -14.66
C SER A 143 -7.85 29.81 -14.42
N LEU A 144 -7.98 29.38 -13.16
CA LEU A 144 -8.83 28.24 -12.77
C LEU A 144 -10.29 28.47 -13.13
N LYS A 145 -11.02 27.39 -13.47
CA LYS A 145 -12.47 27.46 -13.70
C LYS A 145 -13.16 28.02 -12.44
N PRO A 146 -14.30 28.74 -12.54
CA PRO A 146 -14.97 29.31 -11.37
C PRO A 146 -15.27 28.30 -10.25
N GLN A 147 -15.62 27.07 -10.61
CA GLN A 147 -15.82 25.97 -9.65
C GLN A 147 -14.50 25.48 -9.03
N GLU A 148 -13.45 25.24 -9.83
CA GLU A 148 -12.10 24.89 -9.35
C GLU A 148 -11.57 25.92 -8.34
N ARG A 149 -11.73 27.21 -8.66
CA ARG A 149 -11.30 28.31 -7.78
C ARG A 149 -12.12 28.40 -6.49
N ALA A 150 -13.45 28.24 -6.57
CA ALA A 150 -14.31 28.24 -5.39
C ALA A 150 -13.98 27.08 -4.45
N GLU A 151 -13.72 25.90 -4.99
CA GLU A 151 -13.40 24.69 -4.23
C GLU A 151 -12.02 24.78 -3.57
N LEU A 152 -10.99 25.20 -4.32
CA LEU A 152 -9.67 25.48 -3.75
C LEU A 152 -9.71 26.60 -2.70
N THR A 153 -10.55 27.63 -2.91
CA THR A 153 -10.78 28.67 -1.90
C THR A 153 -11.40 28.10 -0.62
N ARG A 154 -12.35 27.17 -0.72
CA ARG A 154 -12.97 26.50 0.44
C ARG A 154 -11.90 25.83 1.31
N PHE A 155 -11.08 24.96 0.73
CA PHE A 155 -10.04 24.22 1.46
C PHE A 155 -8.95 25.14 2.04
N LEU A 156 -8.54 26.18 1.30
CA LEU A 156 -7.46 27.07 1.74
C LEU A 156 -7.85 28.01 2.90
N VAL A 157 -9.13 28.30 3.10
CA VAL A 157 -9.60 29.17 4.20
C VAL A 157 -10.18 28.42 5.40
N GLU A 158 -9.98 27.10 5.48
CA GLU A 158 -10.37 26.32 6.66
C GLU A 158 -9.61 26.76 7.91
N ASP A 159 -10.32 26.95 9.01
CA ASP A 159 -9.73 27.33 10.30
C ASP A 159 -9.26 26.13 11.13
N GLY A 160 -9.90 24.96 10.94
CA GLY A 160 -9.76 23.78 11.80
C GLY A 160 -10.46 23.91 13.17
N CYS A 161 -11.12 25.04 13.43
CA CYS A 161 -11.71 25.43 14.71
C CYS A 161 -13.21 25.11 14.79
N SER A 162 -13.93 25.16 13.66
CA SER A 162 -15.38 24.87 13.62
C SER A 162 -15.67 23.40 13.23
N ARG A 163 -14.75 22.81 12.47
CA ARG A 163 -14.62 21.41 12.08
C ARG A 163 -13.14 21.13 11.85
N ARG A 164 -12.69 19.87 11.88
CA ARG A 164 -11.29 19.55 11.57
C ARG A 164 -10.97 19.98 10.14
N GLY A 165 -9.78 20.54 9.92
CA GLY A 165 -9.33 20.98 8.60
C GLY A 165 -8.11 20.19 8.11
N THR A 166 -7.81 20.26 6.82
CA THR A 166 -6.71 19.50 6.22
C THR A 166 -5.41 20.29 6.10
N VAL A 167 -4.30 19.67 6.55
CA VAL A 167 -2.93 20.14 6.37
C VAL A 167 -2.19 19.19 5.42
N LEU A 168 -1.92 19.65 4.20
CA LEU A 168 -1.09 18.92 3.24
C LEU A 168 0.40 19.15 3.58
N PHE A 169 1.01 18.18 4.26
CA PHE A 169 2.37 18.27 4.78
C PHE A 169 3.39 18.17 3.63
N HIS A 170 4.34 19.12 3.56
CA HIS A 170 5.22 19.37 2.40
C HIS A 170 4.55 20.03 1.18
N LEU A 171 3.31 20.54 1.28
CA LEU A 171 2.66 21.27 0.17
C LEU A 171 3.52 22.41 -0.43
N PRO A 172 4.31 23.18 0.36
CA PRO A 172 5.23 24.17 -0.20
C PRO A 172 6.28 23.64 -1.17
N ASN A 173 6.69 22.38 -1.02
CA ASN A 173 7.59 21.74 -1.99
C ASN A 173 6.87 21.42 -3.31
N VAL A 174 5.57 21.09 -3.27
CA VAL A 174 4.76 20.89 -4.50
C VAL A 174 4.65 22.20 -5.26
N MET A 175 4.23 23.27 -4.58
CA MET A 175 3.98 24.57 -5.20
C MET A 175 5.27 25.18 -5.77
N GLN A 176 6.38 25.15 -5.03
CA GLN A 176 7.66 25.67 -5.50
C GLN A 176 8.29 24.80 -6.61
N ASN A 177 8.12 23.47 -6.59
CA ASN A 177 8.61 22.64 -7.69
C ASN A 177 7.77 22.83 -8.96
N ALA A 178 6.47 23.12 -8.83
CA ALA A 178 5.60 23.43 -9.98
C ALA A 178 5.91 24.81 -10.59
N SER A 179 6.12 25.86 -9.80
CA SER A 179 6.48 27.18 -10.33
C SER A 179 7.84 27.22 -11.04
N LEU A 180 8.73 26.28 -10.72
CA LEU A 180 10.05 26.14 -11.34
C LEU A 180 10.11 25.14 -12.51
N ASN A 181 9.01 24.44 -12.85
CA ASN A 181 8.98 23.46 -13.94
C ASN A 181 8.37 24.08 -15.22
N PRO A 182 9.11 24.16 -16.34
CA PRO A 182 8.60 24.74 -17.59
C PRO A 182 7.56 23.88 -18.34
N ALA A 183 7.32 22.63 -17.92
CA ALA A 183 6.40 21.70 -18.60
C ALA A 183 4.98 21.65 -17.98
N ILE A 184 4.78 22.26 -16.81
CA ILE A 184 3.48 22.30 -16.11
C ILE A 184 3.21 23.72 -15.57
N THR A 185 1.95 24.00 -15.23
CA THR A 185 1.51 25.30 -14.71
C THR A 185 1.19 25.23 -13.22
N LEU A 186 1.21 26.38 -12.53
CA LEU A 186 0.70 26.47 -11.16
C LEU A 186 -0.80 26.18 -11.13
N ALA A 187 -1.55 26.55 -12.17
CA ALA A 187 -2.95 26.19 -12.34
C ALA A 187 -3.19 24.67 -12.37
N GLN A 188 -2.31 23.88 -13.02
CA GLN A 188 -2.38 22.41 -12.98
C GLN A 188 -2.03 21.85 -11.59
N ALA A 189 -0.98 22.37 -10.94
CA ALA A 189 -0.66 21.98 -9.57
C ALA A 189 -1.86 22.25 -8.63
N MET A 190 -2.50 23.41 -8.76
CA MET A 190 -3.73 23.77 -8.02
C MET A 190 -4.89 22.80 -8.25
N ARG A 191 -5.03 22.16 -9.42
CA ARG A 191 -6.02 21.07 -9.62
C ARG A 191 -5.66 19.80 -8.88
N GLN A 192 -4.37 19.44 -8.82
CA GLN A 192 -3.92 18.31 -8.00
C GLN A 192 -4.10 18.58 -6.50
N LEU A 193 -3.97 19.85 -6.05
CA LEU A 193 -4.31 20.25 -4.68
C LEU A 193 -5.78 19.93 -4.36
N ILE A 194 -6.72 20.29 -5.25
CA ILE A 194 -8.15 19.98 -5.07
C ILE A 194 -8.34 18.47 -4.88
N LYS A 195 -7.83 17.63 -5.79
CA LYS A 195 -7.88 16.16 -5.64
C LYS A 195 -7.28 15.66 -4.31
N MET A 196 -6.14 16.21 -3.88
CA MET A 196 -5.49 15.82 -2.61
C MET A 196 -6.33 16.22 -1.39
N TYR A 197 -7.03 17.36 -1.44
CA TYR A 197 -7.96 17.80 -0.40
C TYR A 197 -9.27 16.98 -0.41
N GLU A 198 -9.83 16.65 -1.57
CA GLU A 198 -11.00 15.78 -1.72
C GLU A 198 -10.73 14.38 -1.15
N LEU A 199 -9.58 13.77 -1.48
CA LEU A 199 -9.15 12.51 -0.88
C LEU A 199 -8.99 12.60 0.65
N ALA A 200 -8.57 13.75 1.18
CA ALA A 200 -8.43 13.96 2.62
C ALA A 200 -9.78 14.15 3.33
N GLU A 201 -10.74 14.85 2.73
CA GLU A 201 -12.09 15.00 3.30
C GLU A 201 -12.87 13.67 3.28
N VAL A 202 -12.61 12.80 2.30
CA VAL A 202 -13.11 11.41 2.26
C VAL A 202 -12.40 10.49 3.25
N ALA A 203 -11.07 10.60 3.40
CA ALA A 203 -10.29 9.76 4.32
C ALA A 203 -10.47 10.14 5.80
N PHE A 204 -10.79 11.41 6.08
CA PHE A 204 -10.96 11.94 7.43
C PHE A 204 -12.29 12.71 7.57
N PRO A 205 -13.45 12.03 7.45
CA PRO A 205 -14.76 12.65 7.63
C PRO A 205 -14.84 13.28 9.04
N SER A 206 -15.25 14.54 9.10
CA SER A 206 -15.08 15.38 10.29
C SER A 206 -16.42 15.92 10.81
N THR A 207 -16.73 15.70 12.08
CA THR A 207 -18.01 16.09 12.68
C THR A 207 -18.03 17.61 13.00
N PRO A 208 -19.16 18.32 12.80
CA PRO A 208 -19.29 19.70 13.27
C PRO A 208 -19.02 19.81 14.78
N GLY A 209 -18.13 20.73 15.17
CA GLY A 209 -17.67 20.89 16.55
C GLY A 209 -16.41 20.11 16.94
N GLU A 210 -15.93 19.17 16.11
CA GLU A 210 -14.60 18.57 16.30
C GLU A 210 -13.52 19.54 15.84
N MET A 211 -12.75 20.10 16.79
CA MET A 211 -11.56 20.89 16.47
C MET A 211 -10.38 19.99 16.08
N GLY A 212 -9.51 20.44 15.17
CA GLY A 212 -8.21 19.83 14.93
C GLY A 212 -7.75 19.84 13.47
N VAL A 213 -6.69 19.08 13.18
CA VAL A 213 -6.15 18.92 11.83
C VAL A 213 -5.97 17.47 11.42
N ASN A 214 -6.08 17.22 10.13
CA ASN A 214 -5.75 15.95 9.49
C ASN A 214 -4.51 16.19 8.60
N THR A 215 -3.44 15.40 8.76
CA THR A 215 -2.09 15.74 8.24
C THR A 215 -1.63 14.78 7.14
N VAL A 216 -1.56 15.22 5.90
CA VAL A 216 -1.35 14.36 4.72
C VAL A 216 -0.01 14.68 4.04
N MET A 217 0.96 13.77 4.08
CA MET A 217 2.28 13.93 3.46
C MET A 217 2.19 13.92 1.92
N VAL A 218 2.64 14.99 1.24
CA VAL A 218 2.56 15.14 -0.23
C VAL A 218 3.92 15.12 -0.96
N GLU A 219 4.97 14.58 -0.31
CA GLU A 219 6.34 14.57 -0.86
C GLU A 219 6.46 13.88 -2.24
N ALA A 220 5.72 12.79 -2.47
CA ALA A 220 5.73 12.08 -3.75
C ALA A 220 5.23 12.99 -4.90
N MET A 221 4.13 13.73 -4.67
CA MET A 221 3.63 14.73 -5.62
C MET A 221 4.63 15.88 -5.82
N ALA A 222 5.35 16.31 -4.78
CA ALA A 222 6.39 17.33 -4.92
C ALA A 222 7.53 16.87 -5.83
N ASN A 223 7.95 15.61 -5.73
CA ASN A 223 8.98 15.04 -6.60
C ASN A 223 8.50 14.85 -8.05
N HIS A 224 7.23 14.52 -8.26
CA HIS A 224 6.63 14.46 -9.60
C HIS A 224 6.48 15.84 -10.25
N ALA A 225 5.96 16.84 -9.52
CA ALA A 225 5.89 18.23 -10.00
C ALA A 225 7.25 18.78 -10.45
N LYS A 226 8.35 18.33 -9.83
CA LYS A 226 9.73 18.69 -10.20
C LYS A 226 10.25 18.02 -11.47
N SER A 227 9.71 16.86 -11.86
CA SER A 227 10.31 15.95 -12.83
C SER A 227 9.44 15.60 -14.04
N CYS A 228 8.14 15.89 -13.98
CA CYS A 228 7.21 15.68 -15.08
C CYS A 228 7.54 16.58 -16.29
N LYS A 229 7.30 16.07 -17.49
CA LYS A 229 7.63 16.70 -18.78
C LYS A 229 6.45 16.79 -19.75
N ASP A 230 5.31 16.19 -19.42
CA ASP A 230 4.11 16.13 -20.24
C ASP A 230 2.91 16.60 -19.38
N PRO A 231 2.18 17.65 -19.80
CA PRO A 231 1.04 18.15 -19.04
C PRO A 231 -0.14 17.16 -18.98
N GLU A 232 -0.35 16.31 -19.99
CA GLU A 232 -1.40 15.28 -19.96
C GLU A 232 -1.05 14.21 -18.92
N ILE A 233 0.22 13.77 -18.86
CA ILE A 233 0.70 12.85 -17.80
C ILE A 233 0.50 13.47 -16.42
N PHE A 234 0.81 14.75 -16.22
CA PHE A 234 0.60 15.42 -14.93
C PHE A 234 -0.89 15.49 -14.56
N ASP A 235 -1.76 15.96 -15.46
CA ASP A 235 -3.21 16.08 -15.18
C ASP A 235 -3.89 14.71 -14.95
N CYS A 236 -3.49 13.68 -15.70
CA CYS A 236 -3.94 12.29 -15.56
C CYS A 236 -3.21 11.47 -14.49
N THR A 237 -2.26 12.06 -13.74
CA THR A 237 -1.58 11.34 -12.65
C THR A 237 -2.58 10.98 -11.55
N ASN A 238 -2.73 9.68 -11.31
CA ASN A 238 -3.53 9.12 -10.24
C ASN A 238 -2.68 8.85 -8.99
N PHE A 239 -3.32 8.92 -7.83
CA PHE A 239 -2.67 8.73 -6.53
C PHE A 239 -3.71 8.38 -5.46
N GLU A 240 -3.26 7.72 -4.39
CA GLU A 240 -4.09 7.43 -3.23
C GLU A 240 -3.55 8.05 -1.94
N LEU A 241 -4.46 8.30 -1.00
CA LEU A 241 -4.14 8.73 0.36
C LEU A 241 -4.11 7.49 1.26
N VAL A 242 -2.91 7.04 1.63
CA VAL A 242 -2.71 5.98 2.62
C VAL A 242 -2.84 6.59 4.01
N ALA A 243 -4.02 6.43 4.63
CA ALA A 243 -4.35 6.98 5.94
C ALA A 243 -3.78 6.15 7.11
N ASN A 244 -3.55 6.83 8.24
CA ASN A 244 -3.12 6.27 9.51
C ASN A 244 -4.19 6.50 10.58
N ALA A 245 -4.23 5.63 11.60
CA ALA A 245 -5.13 5.73 12.76
C ALA A 245 -4.91 6.97 13.66
N ASP A 246 -3.90 7.78 13.38
CA ASP A 246 -3.49 8.97 14.14
C ASP A 246 -3.95 10.29 13.48
N ASN A 247 -4.89 10.24 12.53
CA ASN A 247 -5.34 11.34 11.66
C ASN A 247 -4.21 11.92 10.77
N THR A 248 -3.18 11.12 10.48
CA THR A 248 -2.20 11.42 9.44
C THR A 248 -2.39 10.54 8.21
N GLY A 249 -1.74 10.85 7.11
CA GLY A 249 -1.66 9.97 5.94
C GLY A 249 -0.54 10.38 5.00
N LYS A 250 -0.38 9.66 3.88
CA LYS A 250 0.57 10.01 2.81
C LYS A 250 -0.06 9.83 1.43
N ILE A 251 0.22 10.75 0.50
CA ILE A 251 -0.09 10.60 -0.93
C ILE A 251 0.97 9.69 -1.54
N VAL A 252 0.52 8.59 -2.15
CA VAL A 252 1.34 7.67 -2.93
C VAL A 252 0.90 7.79 -4.39
N LEU A 253 1.83 8.08 -5.29
CA LEU A 253 1.56 8.14 -6.73
C LEU A 253 1.45 6.73 -7.30
N SER A 254 0.50 6.52 -8.20
CA SER A 254 0.26 5.23 -8.83
C SER A 254 1.23 4.96 -9.98
N PRO A 255 1.70 3.71 -10.18
CA PRO A 255 2.67 3.40 -11.23
C PRO A 255 2.08 3.34 -12.66
N TRP A 256 0.76 3.29 -12.82
CA TRP A 256 0.11 3.35 -14.14
C TRP A 256 0.18 4.75 -14.75
N GLN A 257 1.12 4.91 -15.67
CA GLN A 257 1.29 6.11 -16.49
C GLN A 257 0.72 5.87 -17.89
N ILE A 258 0.02 6.87 -18.43
CA ILE A 258 -0.42 6.89 -19.83
C ILE A 258 0.78 7.02 -20.77
N VAL A 259 0.68 6.41 -21.96
CA VAL A 259 1.57 6.72 -23.10
C VAL A 259 0.79 7.54 -24.13
N THR A 260 1.27 8.77 -24.36
CA THR A 260 0.66 9.79 -25.22
C THR A 260 1.34 9.89 -26.59
N ASP A 261 2.63 9.59 -26.65
CA ASP A 261 3.51 9.72 -27.83
C ASP A 261 3.32 8.57 -28.85
N PRO A 262 2.84 8.83 -30.08
CA PRO A 262 2.72 7.83 -31.14
C PRO A 262 4.05 7.20 -31.55
N ASP A 263 5.17 7.94 -31.50
CA ASP A 263 6.48 7.41 -31.84
C ASP A 263 6.97 6.44 -30.75
N VAL A 264 6.55 6.59 -29.49
CA VAL A 264 6.76 5.56 -28.45
C VAL A 264 5.94 4.31 -28.76
N LEU A 265 4.64 4.45 -29.08
CA LEU A 265 3.78 3.30 -29.40
C LEU A 265 4.28 2.52 -30.62
N GLN A 266 4.71 3.21 -31.68
CA GLN A 266 5.27 2.56 -32.88
C GLN A 266 6.59 1.83 -32.59
N ARG A 267 7.48 2.41 -31.77
CA ARG A 267 8.69 1.72 -31.30
C ARG A 267 8.34 0.48 -30.48
N LEU A 268 7.37 0.58 -29.56
CA LEU A 268 6.90 -0.55 -28.74
C LEU A 268 6.29 -1.68 -29.58
N ARG A 269 5.68 -1.39 -30.75
CA ARG A 269 5.25 -2.44 -31.71
C ARG A 269 6.47 -3.09 -32.36
N VAL A 270 7.32 -2.30 -33.03
CA VAL A 270 8.50 -2.80 -33.77
C VAL A 270 9.49 -3.59 -32.89
N GLU A 271 9.76 -3.13 -31.66
CA GLU A 271 10.64 -3.85 -30.73
C GLU A 271 10.02 -5.15 -30.20
N CYS A 272 8.68 -5.28 -30.23
CA CYS A 272 7.96 -6.51 -29.90
C CYS A 272 7.95 -7.48 -31.09
N ASP A 273 7.67 -7.01 -32.30
CA ASP A 273 7.79 -7.81 -33.53
C ASP A 273 9.20 -8.40 -33.68
N SER A 274 10.23 -7.59 -33.41
CA SER A 274 11.63 -8.06 -33.33
C SER A 274 11.79 -9.13 -32.26
N LEU A 275 11.33 -8.90 -31.02
CA LEU A 275 11.48 -9.86 -29.92
C LEU A 275 10.85 -11.21 -30.28
N LEU A 276 9.61 -11.22 -30.78
CA LEU A 276 8.89 -12.46 -31.09
C LEU A 276 9.51 -13.18 -32.30
N SER A 277 9.97 -12.44 -33.31
CA SER A 277 10.78 -12.99 -34.42
C SER A 277 12.08 -13.64 -33.92
N GLU A 278 12.79 -13.01 -32.98
CA GLU A 278 14.00 -13.56 -32.37
C GLU A 278 13.73 -14.85 -31.56
N VAL A 279 12.53 -15.00 -30.99
CA VAL A 279 12.09 -16.24 -30.31
C VAL A 279 11.76 -17.34 -31.33
N GLN A 280 10.96 -17.03 -32.35
CA GLN A 280 10.56 -17.98 -33.40
C GLN A 280 11.79 -18.51 -34.18
N LEU A 281 12.76 -17.64 -34.45
CA LEU A 281 14.05 -17.98 -35.08
C LEU A 281 15.08 -18.59 -34.10
N ARG A 282 14.71 -18.80 -32.83
CA ARG A 282 15.56 -19.31 -31.72
C ARG A 282 16.90 -18.57 -31.56
N SER A 283 16.94 -17.27 -31.89
CA SER A 283 18.16 -16.44 -31.90
C SER A 283 18.39 -15.65 -30.62
N ILE A 284 17.34 -15.37 -29.83
CA ILE A 284 17.45 -14.79 -28.49
C ILE A 284 17.58 -15.87 -27.40
N ARG A 285 18.44 -15.62 -26.40
CA ARG A 285 18.58 -16.46 -25.21
C ARG A 285 17.55 -16.08 -24.15
N GLU A 286 17.09 -17.07 -23.38
CA GLU A 286 16.12 -16.91 -22.27
C GLU A 286 16.41 -15.69 -21.37
N ASN A 287 17.63 -15.57 -20.83
CA ASN A 287 18.01 -14.45 -19.96
C ASN A 287 17.86 -13.07 -20.62
N ALA A 288 18.03 -12.97 -21.95
CA ALA A 288 17.86 -11.73 -22.69
C ALA A 288 16.38 -11.44 -22.98
N PHE A 289 15.57 -12.47 -23.27
CA PHE A 289 14.12 -12.36 -23.36
C PHE A 289 13.54 -11.90 -22.01
N ALA A 290 13.87 -12.61 -20.93
CA ALA A 290 13.45 -12.32 -19.57
C ALA A 290 13.81 -10.88 -19.15
N ALA A 291 14.99 -10.39 -19.50
CA ALA A 291 15.42 -9.02 -19.23
C ALA A 291 14.61 -7.97 -20.04
N ARG A 292 14.40 -8.18 -21.35
CA ARG A 292 13.61 -7.27 -22.22
C ARG A 292 12.15 -7.16 -21.78
N VAL A 293 11.56 -8.26 -21.32
CA VAL A 293 10.21 -8.30 -20.74
C VAL A 293 10.18 -7.60 -19.37
N SER A 294 11.01 -8.05 -18.41
CA SER A 294 10.93 -7.58 -17.01
C SER A 294 11.32 -6.12 -16.81
N ALA A 295 12.17 -5.55 -17.68
CA ALA A 295 12.50 -4.12 -17.64
C ALA A 295 11.32 -3.20 -18.03
N GLY A 296 10.21 -3.77 -18.50
CA GLY A 296 9.12 -3.03 -19.12
C GLY A 296 9.62 -2.20 -20.31
N ALA A 297 10.56 -2.73 -21.08
CA ALA A 297 11.05 -2.10 -22.31
C ALA A 297 10.06 -2.41 -23.46
N ILE A 298 9.70 -3.68 -23.61
CA ILE A 298 8.77 -4.17 -24.64
C ILE A 298 7.30 -4.16 -24.15
N PHE A 299 7.10 -4.26 -22.84
CA PHE A 299 5.80 -4.40 -22.19
C PHE A 299 5.73 -3.45 -20.98
N PRO A 300 5.45 -2.14 -21.17
CA PRO A 300 5.61 -1.12 -20.13
C PRO A 300 4.87 -1.41 -18.82
N GLU A 301 3.76 -2.14 -18.89
CA GLU A 301 2.91 -2.49 -17.76
C GLU A 301 3.59 -3.42 -16.74
N PHE A 302 4.71 -4.09 -17.08
CA PHE A 302 5.52 -4.81 -16.08
C PHE A 302 6.04 -3.89 -14.94
N ARG A 303 6.13 -2.58 -15.19
CA ARG A 303 6.48 -1.57 -14.18
C ARG A 303 5.36 -1.31 -13.18
N TYR A 304 4.11 -1.70 -13.48
CA TYR A 304 2.97 -1.48 -12.59
C TYR A 304 2.96 -2.43 -11.39
N PHE A 305 3.75 -3.51 -11.47
CA PHE A 305 3.97 -4.43 -10.35
C PHE A 305 5.17 -4.06 -9.46
N ASN A 306 5.83 -2.92 -9.69
CA ASN A 306 6.95 -2.45 -8.87
C ASN A 306 6.48 -1.78 -7.57
N ASP A 307 5.67 -2.49 -6.78
CA ASP A 307 5.32 -2.12 -5.40
C ASP A 307 5.89 -3.17 -4.44
N ASP A 308 7.16 -2.98 -4.06
CA ASP A 308 7.93 -3.88 -3.19
C ASP A 308 7.28 -4.10 -1.80
N ASN A 309 6.24 -3.33 -1.45
CA ASN A 309 5.52 -3.40 -0.17
C ASN A 309 4.25 -4.26 -0.24
N ASP A 310 3.83 -4.71 -1.43
CA ASP A 310 2.65 -5.56 -1.62
C ASP A 310 3.07 -6.95 -2.16
N PRO A 311 3.18 -7.97 -1.28
CA PRO A 311 3.60 -9.31 -1.68
C PRO A 311 2.72 -9.95 -2.76
N ALA A 312 1.43 -9.62 -2.83
CA ALA A 312 0.53 -10.15 -3.85
C ALA A 312 0.80 -9.53 -5.23
N VAL A 313 1.19 -8.25 -5.27
CA VAL A 313 1.61 -7.58 -6.51
C VAL A 313 2.96 -8.15 -6.99
N ALA A 314 3.89 -8.40 -6.08
CA ALA A 314 5.16 -9.09 -6.40
C ALA A 314 4.93 -10.53 -6.89
N GLU A 315 4.00 -11.28 -6.29
CA GLU A 315 3.57 -12.60 -6.74
C GLU A 315 3.00 -12.55 -8.17
N LEU A 316 2.06 -11.65 -8.45
CA LEU A 316 1.50 -11.44 -9.79
C LEU A 316 2.57 -11.10 -10.85
N GLN A 317 3.59 -10.29 -10.51
CA GLN A 317 4.70 -9.99 -11.43
C GLN A 317 5.46 -11.26 -11.83
N LYS A 318 5.80 -12.07 -10.82
CA LYS A 318 6.57 -13.30 -11.00
C LYS A 318 5.76 -14.34 -11.80
N GLN A 319 4.46 -14.45 -11.55
CA GLN A 319 3.53 -15.31 -12.28
C GLN A 319 3.40 -14.88 -13.75
N ALA A 320 3.13 -13.60 -14.00
CA ALA A 320 3.04 -13.05 -15.36
C ALA A 320 4.35 -13.24 -16.16
N LYS A 321 5.51 -13.06 -15.50
CA LYS A 321 6.82 -13.31 -16.10
C LYS A 321 7.03 -14.81 -16.41
N CYS A 322 6.64 -15.71 -15.52
CA CYS A 322 6.76 -17.16 -15.75
C CYS A 322 5.80 -17.66 -16.86
N ALA A 323 4.63 -17.04 -17.00
CA ALA A 323 3.73 -17.27 -18.13
C ALA A 323 4.34 -16.78 -19.47
N MET A 324 4.98 -15.61 -19.49
CA MET A 324 5.74 -15.12 -20.65
C MET A 324 6.92 -16.04 -21.01
N LEU A 325 7.61 -16.60 -20.00
CA LEU A 325 8.66 -17.62 -20.21
C LEU A 325 8.08 -18.94 -20.73
N SER A 326 6.86 -19.32 -20.32
CA SER A 326 6.16 -20.49 -20.85
C SER A 326 5.86 -20.35 -22.34
N VAL A 327 5.48 -19.15 -22.82
CA VAL A 327 5.37 -18.85 -24.26
C VAL A 327 6.74 -18.96 -24.94
N PHE A 328 7.80 -18.40 -24.36
CA PHE A 328 9.16 -18.51 -24.90
C PHE A 328 9.63 -19.96 -25.05
N TRP A 329 9.50 -20.79 -24.00
CA TRP A 329 9.94 -22.19 -24.02
C TRP A 329 9.12 -23.06 -24.97
N THR A 330 7.80 -22.85 -25.06
CA THR A 330 6.94 -23.61 -25.98
C THR A 330 7.21 -23.25 -27.44
N MET A 331 7.24 -21.95 -27.80
CA MET A 331 7.59 -21.52 -29.15
C MET A 331 8.95 -22.01 -29.61
N SER A 332 9.98 -21.78 -28.79
CA SER A 332 11.38 -22.09 -29.13
C SER A 332 11.79 -23.54 -28.85
N ASP A 333 10.85 -24.36 -28.36
CA ASP A 333 10.96 -25.81 -28.20
C ASP A 333 12.12 -26.22 -27.27
N GLN A 334 12.04 -25.71 -26.03
CA GLN A 334 13.02 -25.94 -24.97
C GLN A 334 12.40 -26.74 -23.82
N TYR A 335 12.15 -28.02 -24.08
CA TYR A 335 11.61 -28.98 -23.12
C TYR A 335 12.37 -29.01 -21.79
N GLU A 336 13.71 -29.05 -21.82
CA GLU A 336 14.52 -29.10 -20.60
C GLU A 336 14.44 -27.79 -19.82
N ALA A 337 14.33 -26.64 -20.49
CA ALA A 337 14.16 -25.34 -19.83
C ALA A 337 12.75 -25.19 -19.23
N PHE A 338 11.71 -25.66 -19.93
CA PHE A 338 10.34 -25.71 -19.40
C PHE A 338 10.23 -26.60 -18.16
N THR A 339 10.96 -27.72 -18.10
CA THR A 339 10.79 -28.75 -17.06
C THR A 339 11.85 -28.75 -15.94
N ARG A 340 13.00 -28.05 -16.07
CA ARG A 340 14.11 -28.10 -15.08
C ARG A 340 13.78 -27.74 -13.62
N SER A 341 12.65 -27.09 -13.36
CA SER A 341 12.18 -26.80 -11.99
C SER A 341 11.32 -27.89 -11.37
N GLN A 342 10.90 -28.89 -12.14
CA GLN A 342 10.00 -29.97 -11.70
C GLN A 342 10.78 -31.08 -10.99
N LEU A 343 10.12 -31.84 -10.12
CA LEU A 343 10.71 -33.06 -9.56
C LEU A 343 10.82 -34.13 -10.65
N VAL A 344 11.94 -34.85 -10.73
CA VAL A 344 12.19 -35.89 -11.76
C VAL A 344 11.12 -37.00 -11.75
N SER A 345 10.48 -37.25 -10.60
CA SER A 345 9.37 -38.20 -10.44
C SER A 345 8.01 -37.68 -10.94
N GLU A 346 7.88 -36.38 -11.17
CA GLU A 346 6.65 -35.68 -11.57
C GLU A 346 6.81 -34.96 -12.92
N GLN A 347 8.02 -34.99 -13.49
CA GLN A 347 8.41 -34.23 -14.67
C GLN A 347 7.50 -34.55 -15.86
N LEU A 348 6.98 -33.51 -16.52
CA LEU A 348 6.28 -33.62 -17.79
C LEU A 348 7.14 -34.43 -18.77
N SER A 349 6.59 -35.48 -19.34
CA SER A 349 7.30 -36.35 -20.28
C SER A 349 7.40 -35.72 -21.66
N GLU A 350 8.46 -36.08 -22.40
CA GLU A 350 8.66 -35.67 -23.80
C GLU A 350 7.43 -35.90 -24.67
N ALA A 351 6.75 -37.05 -24.53
CA ALA A 351 5.53 -37.33 -25.29
C ALA A 351 4.40 -36.33 -24.96
N SER A 352 4.23 -35.98 -23.69
CA SER A 352 3.26 -34.97 -23.25
C SER A 352 3.68 -33.53 -23.60
N TRP A 353 4.98 -33.25 -23.71
CA TRP A 353 5.49 -32.00 -24.27
C TRP A 353 5.16 -31.86 -25.76
N GLN A 354 5.36 -32.92 -26.55
CA GLN A 354 5.02 -32.92 -27.97
C GLN A 354 3.49 -32.85 -28.20
N ASP A 355 2.67 -33.46 -27.34
CA ASP A 355 1.22 -33.26 -27.33
C ASP A 355 0.85 -31.78 -27.08
N LEU A 356 1.43 -31.16 -26.03
CA LEU A 356 1.21 -29.74 -25.70
C LEU A 356 1.64 -28.82 -26.85
N ARG A 357 2.80 -29.11 -27.47
CA ARG A 357 3.34 -28.39 -28.62
C ARG A 357 2.42 -28.49 -29.83
N SER A 358 1.99 -29.70 -30.19
CA SER A 358 1.07 -29.96 -31.31
C SER A 358 -0.24 -29.19 -31.15
N TRP A 359 -0.80 -29.14 -29.94
CA TRP A 359 -1.99 -28.31 -29.65
C TRP A 359 -1.71 -26.80 -29.74
N LEU A 360 -0.49 -26.36 -29.40
CA LEU A 360 -0.06 -24.96 -29.49
C LEU A 360 0.47 -24.52 -30.85
N ASP A 361 0.64 -25.39 -31.85
CA ASP A 361 1.28 -25.01 -33.12
C ASP A 361 0.62 -23.81 -33.85
N PRO A 362 -0.71 -23.56 -33.79
CA PRO A 362 -1.30 -22.32 -34.32
C PRO A 362 -0.80 -21.02 -33.66
N MET A 363 -0.31 -21.07 -32.42
CA MET A 363 0.41 -19.96 -31.77
C MET A 363 1.84 -19.81 -32.31
N VAL A 364 2.46 -20.88 -32.81
CA VAL A 364 3.86 -20.84 -33.27
C VAL A 364 3.99 -20.32 -34.71
N GLU A 365 2.93 -20.45 -35.51
CA GLU A 365 2.90 -19.96 -36.90
C GLU A 365 2.65 -18.45 -37.03
N ASP A 366 1.80 -17.85 -36.17
CA ASP A 366 1.39 -16.43 -36.25
C ASP A 366 1.90 -15.56 -35.09
N LEU A 367 2.71 -14.55 -35.41
CA LEU A 367 3.27 -13.61 -34.44
C LEU A 367 2.23 -12.65 -33.83
N ASP A 368 1.13 -12.33 -34.52
CA ASP A 368 0.07 -11.50 -33.93
C ASP A 368 -0.73 -12.31 -32.90
N THR A 369 -1.03 -13.58 -33.15
CA THR A 369 -1.57 -14.52 -32.14
C THR A 369 -0.67 -14.60 -30.91
N VAL A 370 0.65 -14.69 -31.06
CA VAL A 370 1.60 -14.62 -29.92
C VAL A 370 1.49 -13.28 -29.20
N MET A 371 1.46 -12.16 -29.92
CA MET A 371 1.38 -10.82 -29.31
C MET A 371 0.06 -10.63 -28.54
N ILE A 372 -1.05 -11.15 -29.05
CA ILE A 372 -2.35 -11.19 -28.37
C ILE A 372 -2.25 -12.02 -27.09
N ILE A 373 -1.68 -13.24 -27.13
CA ILE A 373 -1.52 -14.11 -25.96
C ILE A 373 -0.63 -13.46 -24.89
N CYS A 374 0.52 -12.89 -25.26
CA CYS A 374 1.37 -12.13 -24.34
C CYS A 374 0.62 -10.93 -23.73
N THR A 375 -0.12 -10.16 -24.54
CA THR A 375 -0.87 -8.99 -24.04
C THR A 375 -2.06 -9.42 -23.16
N SER A 376 -2.70 -10.55 -23.44
CA SER A 376 -3.75 -11.19 -22.63
C SER A 376 -3.24 -11.59 -21.24
N ILE A 377 -2.09 -12.28 -21.17
CA ILE A 377 -1.39 -12.60 -19.92
C ILE A 377 -1.16 -11.33 -19.08
N LEU A 378 -0.61 -10.29 -19.71
CA LEU A 378 -0.22 -9.06 -19.04
C LEU A 378 -1.43 -8.22 -18.57
N VAL A 379 -2.41 -7.95 -19.43
CA VAL A 379 -3.61 -7.18 -19.08
C VAL A 379 -4.42 -7.90 -17.99
N SER A 380 -4.55 -9.23 -18.08
CA SER A 380 -5.21 -10.04 -17.05
C SER A 380 -4.47 -9.99 -15.70
N ALA A 381 -3.13 -9.93 -15.68
CA ALA A 381 -2.35 -9.80 -14.45
C ALA A 381 -2.41 -8.38 -13.85
N VAL A 382 -2.33 -7.34 -14.70
CA VAL A 382 -2.44 -5.93 -14.30
C VAL A 382 -3.81 -5.64 -13.69
N CYS A 383 -4.89 -6.14 -14.31
CA CYS A 383 -6.24 -5.93 -13.80
C CYS A 383 -6.54 -6.69 -12.50
N GLN A 384 -5.67 -7.61 -12.05
CA GLN A 384 -5.77 -8.20 -10.71
C GLN A 384 -5.20 -7.30 -9.60
N ILE A 385 -4.30 -6.35 -9.91
CA ILE A 385 -3.66 -5.44 -8.93
C ILE A 385 -4.77 -4.64 -8.20
N PRO A 386 -4.98 -4.82 -6.88
CA PRO A 386 -6.15 -4.25 -6.18
C PRO A 386 -6.23 -2.71 -6.28
N LYS A 387 -5.08 -2.04 -6.25
CA LYS A 387 -4.98 -0.58 -6.37
C LYS A 387 -5.33 -0.06 -7.78
N PHE A 388 -4.95 -0.81 -8.82
CA PHE A 388 -5.26 -0.51 -10.22
C PHE A 388 -6.77 -0.54 -10.44
N ARG A 389 -7.41 -1.64 -10.00
CA ARG A 389 -8.88 -1.80 -10.00
C ARG A 389 -9.59 -0.63 -9.34
N LYS A 390 -9.21 -0.32 -8.09
CA LYS A 390 -9.83 0.73 -7.26
C LYS A 390 -9.78 2.13 -7.89
N GLN A 391 -8.74 2.46 -8.68
CA GLN A 391 -8.58 3.79 -9.26
C GLN A 391 -9.08 3.90 -10.71
N LEU A 392 -9.04 2.82 -11.50
CA LEU A 392 -9.39 2.85 -12.93
C LEU A 392 -10.71 2.15 -13.26
N ALA A 393 -11.28 1.37 -12.34
CA ALA A 393 -12.61 0.75 -12.45
C ALA A 393 -13.37 0.82 -11.10
N PRO A 394 -13.51 2.02 -10.49
CA PRO A 394 -14.10 2.16 -9.16
C PRO A 394 -15.55 1.68 -9.10
N GLY A 395 -15.84 0.79 -8.14
CA GLY A 395 -17.19 0.24 -7.92
C GLY A 395 -17.50 -1.03 -8.72
N ILE A 396 -16.60 -1.50 -9.58
CA ILE A 396 -16.71 -2.78 -10.29
C ILE A 396 -15.91 -3.84 -9.52
N SER A 397 -16.49 -5.02 -9.26
CA SER A 397 -15.84 -6.12 -8.54
C SER A 397 -15.37 -7.25 -9.46
N GLU A 398 -16.17 -7.59 -10.46
CA GLU A 398 -15.95 -8.73 -11.36
C GLU A 398 -14.75 -8.49 -12.29
N HIS A 399 -13.82 -9.43 -12.34
CA HIS A 399 -12.52 -9.25 -13.03
C HIS A 399 -12.66 -9.00 -14.55
N SER A 400 -13.59 -9.70 -15.21
CA SER A 400 -13.90 -9.50 -16.64
C SER A 400 -14.52 -8.14 -16.93
N GLU A 401 -15.38 -7.63 -16.04
CA GLU A 401 -15.98 -6.30 -16.15
C GLU A 401 -14.96 -5.18 -15.93
N ILE A 402 -14.03 -5.38 -15.00
CA ILE A 402 -12.90 -4.48 -14.74
C ILE A 402 -12.02 -4.37 -15.99
N ILE A 403 -11.65 -5.49 -16.63
CA ILE A 403 -10.86 -5.47 -17.86
C ILE A 403 -11.63 -4.69 -18.95
N ARG A 404 -12.90 -5.03 -19.19
CA ARG A 404 -13.75 -4.34 -20.17
C ARG A 404 -13.76 -2.83 -19.96
N HIS A 405 -14.03 -2.39 -18.73
CA HIS A 405 -14.08 -0.97 -18.37
C HIS A 405 -12.75 -0.25 -18.64
N VAL A 406 -11.61 -0.87 -18.32
CA VAL A 406 -10.29 -0.27 -18.53
C VAL A 406 -9.92 -0.22 -20.02
N LEU A 407 -10.23 -1.26 -20.80
CA LEU A 407 -10.02 -1.30 -22.26
C LEU A 407 -10.86 -0.26 -23.01
N GLU A 408 -12.03 0.12 -22.46
CA GLU A 408 -12.93 1.12 -23.05
C GLU A 408 -12.61 2.55 -22.64
N ASN A 409 -12.47 2.80 -21.33
CA ASN A 409 -12.46 4.16 -20.78
C ASN A 409 -11.03 4.68 -20.54
N CYS A 410 -10.06 3.78 -20.36
CA CYS A 410 -8.70 4.11 -19.96
C CYS A 410 -7.58 3.53 -20.86
N PRO A 411 -7.76 3.17 -22.15
CA PRO A 411 -6.82 2.32 -22.89
C PRO A 411 -5.37 2.83 -22.92
N LYS A 412 -5.13 4.15 -22.87
CA LYS A 412 -3.78 4.74 -22.80
C LYS A 412 -2.93 4.25 -21.61
N VAL A 413 -3.54 3.71 -20.54
CA VAL A 413 -2.83 3.09 -19.40
C VAL A 413 -2.39 1.65 -19.67
N LEU A 414 -2.67 1.10 -20.86
CA LEU A 414 -2.22 -0.20 -21.32
C LEU A 414 -1.54 -0.03 -22.69
N PRO A 415 -0.26 0.44 -22.74
CA PRO A 415 0.44 0.68 -23.99
C PRO A 415 0.57 -0.56 -24.88
N SER A 416 0.66 -1.76 -24.30
CA SER A 416 0.72 -3.03 -25.01
C SER A 416 -0.60 -3.40 -25.70
N TYR A 417 -1.75 -2.93 -25.18
CA TYR A 417 -3.06 -2.98 -25.85
C TYR A 417 -3.19 -1.87 -26.90
N THR A 418 -2.81 -0.64 -26.54
CA THR A 418 -2.97 0.54 -27.40
C THR A 418 -2.18 0.42 -28.71
N ARG A 419 -0.97 -0.16 -28.69
CA ARG A 419 -0.13 -0.37 -29.87
C ARG A 419 -0.66 -1.42 -30.87
N LEU A 420 -1.66 -2.22 -30.51
CA LEU A 420 -2.21 -3.25 -31.40
C LEU A 420 -3.02 -2.60 -32.52
N GLU A 421 -3.03 -3.23 -33.70
CA GLU A 421 -3.96 -2.89 -34.77
C GLU A 421 -5.40 -3.29 -34.39
N GLU A 422 -6.38 -2.72 -35.09
CA GLU A 422 -7.78 -2.80 -34.69
C GLU A 422 -8.34 -4.24 -34.66
N GLY A 423 -7.96 -5.10 -35.61
CA GLY A 423 -8.35 -6.52 -35.61
C GLY A 423 -7.83 -7.28 -34.38
N PRO A 424 -6.49 -7.37 -34.18
CA PRO A 424 -5.90 -7.93 -32.96
C PRO A 424 -6.43 -7.34 -31.66
N ARG A 425 -6.76 -6.03 -31.64
CA ARG A 425 -7.35 -5.33 -30.50
C ARG A 425 -8.78 -5.78 -30.19
N GLN A 426 -9.60 -6.02 -31.21
CA GLN A 426 -10.97 -6.57 -31.07
C GLN A 426 -10.93 -8.05 -30.65
N LEU A 427 -10.04 -8.85 -31.22
CA LEU A 427 -9.88 -10.26 -30.87
C LEU A 427 -9.38 -10.44 -29.42
N LEU A 428 -8.39 -9.63 -29.00
CA LEU A 428 -7.91 -9.61 -27.61
C LEU A 428 -9.01 -9.16 -26.62
N ARG A 429 -9.83 -8.17 -27.00
CA ARG A 429 -10.98 -7.74 -26.20
C ARG A 429 -11.96 -8.90 -26.02
N ALA A 430 -12.37 -9.56 -27.10
CA ALA A 430 -13.24 -10.73 -27.02
C ALA A 430 -12.67 -11.81 -26.10
N CYS A 431 -11.37 -12.14 -26.21
CA CYS A 431 -10.72 -13.14 -25.34
C CYS A 431 -10.66 -12.76 -23.84
N LEU A 432 -10.84 -11.49 -23.48
CA LEU A 432 -10.69 -11.00 -22.09
C LEU A 432 -12.00 -10.61 -21.40
N GLU A 433 -13.11 -10.46 -22.13
CA GLU A 433 -14.40 -10.05 -21.56
C GLU A 433 -15.19 -11.20 -20.89
N HIS A 434 -14.67 -12.43 -20.91
CA HIS A 434 -15.31 -13.66 -20.43
C HIS A 434 -14.64 -14.25 -19.17
N ASP A 435 -15.45 -14.75 -18.23
CA ASP A 435 -14.99 -15.27 -16.92
C ASP A 435 -14.90 -16.80 -16.85
N PHE A 436 -14.27 -17.44 -17.83
CA PHE A 436 -14.00 -18.88 -17.78
C PHE A 436 -12.65 -19.19 -17.13
N ASN A 437 -12.67 -19.99 -16.05
CA ASN A 437 -11.45 -20.44 -15.36
C ASN A 437 -11.19 -21.94 -15.63
N LEU A 438 -10.14 -22.20 -16.42
CA LEU A 438 -9.76 -23.53 -16.88
C LEU A 438 -9.31 -24.49 -15.75
N GLU A 439 -8.63 -24.00 -14.71
CA GLU A 439 -8.20 -24.84 -13.58
C GLU A 439 -9.36 -25.21 -12.66
N ARG A 440 -10.27 -24.26 -12.40
CA ARG A 440 -11.50 -24.53 -11.63
C ARG A 440 -12.42 -25.54 -12.32
N PHE A 441 -12.34 -25.63 -13.65
CA PHE A 441 -13.05 -26.64 -14.45
C PHE A 441 -12.43 -28.03 -14.26
N PHE A 442 -11.14 -28.26 -14.60
CA PHE A 442 -10.56 -29.62 -14.50
C PHE A 442 -10.30 -30.08 -13.05
N SER A 443 -10.23 -29.17 -12.07
CA SER A 443 -10.20 -29.51 -10.64
C SER A 443 -11.61 -29.72 -10.05
N ALA A 444 -12.66 -29.57 -10.86
CA ALA A 444 -14.08 -29.66 -10.52
C ALA A 444 -14.57 -28.74 -9.37
N GLU A 445 -13.84 -27.63 -9.09
CA GLU A 445 -14.30 -26.57 -8.18
C GLU A 445 -15.58 -25.91 -8.71
N SER A 446 -15.60 -25.57 -10.00
CA SER A 446 -16.76 -24.99 -10.68
C SER A 446 -17.80 -26.06 -11.06
N PRO A 447 -19.10 -25.72 -11.05
CA PRO A 447 -20.17 -26.57 -11.58
C PRO A 447 -20.31 -26.43 -13.12
N PRO A 448 -21.02 -27.34 -13.81
CA PRO A 448 -21.24 -27.33 -15.26
C PRO A 448 -21.56 -25.96 -15.89
N ALA A 449 -22.36 -25.12 -15.22
CA ALA A 449 -22.76 -23.79 -15.70
C ALA A 449 -21.61 -22.86 -16.11
N CYS A 450 -20.36 -23.09 -15.67
CA CYS A 450 -19.23 -22.27 -16.11
C CYS A 450 -18.92 -22.41 -17.61
N LEU A 451 -19.29 -23.53 -18.23
CA LEU A 451 -19.02 -23.80 -19.65
C LEU A 451 -19.93 -23.03 -20.61
N SER A 452 -21.08 -22.50 -20.16
CA SER A 452 -22.01 -21.75 -21.02
C SER A 452 -21.34 -20.52 -21.64
N VAL A 453 -20.36 -19.92 -20.95
CA VAL A 453 -19.54 -18.79 -21.42
C VAL A 453 -18.73 -19.15 -22.67
N LEU A 454 -18.24 -20.40 -22.79
CA LEU A 454 -17.53 -20.86 -23.98
C LEU A 454 -18.49 -21.01 -25.18
N LEU A 455 -19.72 -21.47 -24.94
CA LEU A 455 -20.74 -21.52 -25.98
C LEU A 455 -21.17 -20.13 -26.45
N GLU A 456 -21.10 -19.09 -25.61
CA GLU A 456 -21.35 -17.70 -26.00
C GLU A 456 -20.20 -17.11 -26.82
N LEU A 457 -18.95 -17.40 -26.46
CA LEU A 457 -17.76 -17.13 -27.28
C LEU A 457 -17.91 -17.70 -28.70
N MET A 458 -18.28 -18.97 -28.81
CA MET A 458 -18.43 -19.67 -30.10
C MET A 458 -19.58 -19.14 -30.96
N LYS A 459 -20.59 -18.50 -30.36
CA LYS A 459 -21.80 -17.99 -31.06
C LYS A 459 -21.72 -16.50 -31.43
N SER A 460 -20.76 -15.75 -30.89
CA SER A 460 -20.76 -14.27 -30.95
C SER A 460 -19.94 -13.66 -32.09
N GLN A 461 -19.03 -14.43 -32.72
CA GLN A 461 -18.15 -13.92 -33.78
C GLN A 461 -18.80 -13.97 -35.18
N GLN A 462 -18.38 -13.07 -36.09
CA GLN A 462 -18.96 -12.94 -37.44
C GLN A 462 -18.44 -13.96 -38.48
N GLY A 463 -18.03 -15.14 -38.02
CA GLY A 463 -17.52 -16.21 -38.86
C GLY A 463 -17.09 -17.41 -38.02
N GLN A 464 -17.20 -18.62 -38.59
CA GLN A 464 -16.85 -19.84 -37.86
C GLN A 464 -15.34 -19.97 -37.60
N GLN A 465 -14.49 -19.41 -38.48
CA GLN A 465 -13.04 -19.39 -38.25
C GLN A 465 -12.65 -18.44 -37.10
N ASP A 466 -13.24 -17.24 -37.07
CA ASP A 466 -13.01 -16.24 -36.03
C ASP A 466 -13.42 -16.75 -34.64
N ALA A 467 -14.53 -17.51 -34.56
CA ALA A 467 -15.02 -18.16 -33.34
C ALA A 467 -14.00 -19.15 -32.76
N SER A 468 -13.54 -20.13 -33.56
CA SER A 468 -12.59 -21.14 -33.09
C SER A 468 -11.20 -20.54 -32.79
N HIS A 469 -10.77 -19.49 -33.52
CA HIS A 469 -9.50 -18.78 -33.23
C HIS A 469 -9.57 -17.97 -31.93
N CYS A 470 -10.70 -17.31 -31.65
CA CYS A 470 -10.94 -16.61 -30.37
C CYS A 470 -10.99 -17.59 -29.18
N LEU A 471 -11.61 -18.76 -29.35
CA LEU A 471 -11.60 -19.82 -28.34
C LEU A 471 -10.19 -20.36 -28.11
N PHE A 472 -9.42 -20.63 -29.18
CA PHE A 472 -8.03 -21.07 -29.09
C PHE A 472 -7.16 -20.06 -28.31
N ILE A 473 -7.21 -18.78 -28.64
CA ILE A 473 -6.43 -17.73 -27.95
C ILE A 473 -6.81 -17.65 -26.46
N SER A 474 -8.09 -17.76 -26.13
CA SER A 474 -8.58 -17.74 -24.75
C SER A 474 -8.07 -18.93 -23.94
N LEU A 475 -8.09 -20.13 -24.52
CA LEU A 475 -7.56 -21.35 -23.90
C LEU A 475 -6.03 -21.34 -23.83
N ALA A 476 -5.32 -21.00 -24.90
CA ALA A 476 -3.85 -20.93 -24.93
C ALA A 476 -3.31 -19.89 -23.94
N SER A 477 -3.93 -18.70 -23.87
CA SER A 477 -3.64 -17.70 -22.82
C SER A 477 -3.83 -18.28 -21.42
N SER A 478 -4.84 -19.13 -21.21
CA SER A 478 -5.13 -19.75 -19.92
C SER A 478 -4.12 -20.86 -19.58
N VAL A 479 -3.74 -21.70 -20.54
CA VAL A 479 -2.69 -22.72 -20.37
C VAL A 479 -1.33 -22.08 -20.05
N MET A 480 -0.98 -20.96 -20.71
CA MET A 480 0.25 -20.22 -20.40
C MET A 480 0.20 -19.53 -19.03
N LYS A 481 -0.95 -18.95 -18.63
CA LYS A 481 -1.16 -18.43 -17.26
C LYS A 481 -1.00 -19.53 -16.21
N LEU A 482 -1.55 -20.73 -16.45
CA LEU A 482 -1.41 -21.87 -15.53
C LEU A 482 0.04 -22.38 -15.45
N ALA A 483 0.72 -22.53 -16.58
CA ALA A 483 2.15 -22.88 -16.62
C ALA A 483 3.02 -21.88 -15.82
N GLY A 484 2.64 -20.59 -15.82
CA GLY A 484 3.29 -19.53 -15.04
C GLY A 484 2.81 -19.37 -13.59
N SER A 485 1.75 -20.05 -13.15
CA SER A 485 1.06 -19.77 -11.86
C SER A 485 1.92 -19.99 -10.61
N MET A 486 2.96 -20.82 -10.70
CA MET A 486 3.95 -21.04 -9.64
C MET A 486 5.26 -20.25 -9.84
N GLY A 487 5.21 -19.19 -10.67
CA GLY A 487 6.30 -18.24 -10.89
C GLY A 487 6.83 -17.57 -9.61
N ASP A 488 6.01 -17.54 -8.56
CA ASP A 488 6.35 -17.04 -7.23
C ASP A 488 7.47 -17.87 -6.56
N LYS A 489 7.42 -19.20 -6.74
CA LYS A 489 8.35 -20.22 -6.21
C LYS A 489 9.53 -20.46 -7.15
N SER A 490 9.31 -20.51 -8.46
CA SER A 490 10.38 -20.72 -9.45
C SER A 490 10.05 -20.10 -10.80
N GLN A 491 11.07 -19.48 -11.41
CA GLN A 491 11.04 -18.95 -12.78
C GLN A 491 12.02 -19.67 -13.71
N GLU A 492 12.71 -20.69 -13.21
CA GLU A 492 13.62 -21.50 -14.03
C GLU A 492 12.82 -22.40 -14.98
N GLY A 493 11.65 -22.88 -14.57
CA GLY A 493 10.75 -23.67 -15.43
C GLY A 493 9.31 -23.50 -14.99
N SER A 494 8.38 -24.15 -15.70
CA SER A 494 7.01 -24.29 -15.23
C SER A 494 6.97 -25.31 -14.10
N LEU A 495 7.03 -24.83 -12.85
CA LEU A 495 6.82 -25.68 -11.67
C LEU A 495 5.38 -26.24 -11.60
N TYR A 496 4.41 -25.58 -12.23
CA TYR A 496 3.02 -26.02 -12.25
C TYR A 496 2.77 -27.21 -13.19
N MET A 497 3.30 -27.16 -14.42
CA MET A 497 2.90 -28.06 -15.51
C MET A 497 3.61 -29.43 -15.46
N THR A 498 3.47 -30.13 -14.34
CA THR A 498 3.94 -31.51 -14.13
C THR A 498 3.15 -32.50 -15.00
N GLN A 499 3.65 -33.73 -15.14
CA GLN A 499 2.97 -34.78 -15.92
C GLN A 499 1.52 -35.02 -15.46
N SER A 500 1.29 -35.07 -14.14
CA SER A 500 -0.05 -35.24 -13.55
C SER A 500 -0.97 -34.07 -13.90
N ARG A 501 -0.48 -32.84 -13.73
CA ARG A 501 -1.24 -31.61 -14.02
C ARG A 501 -1.56 -31.46 -15.50
N PHE A 502 -0.61 -31.78 -16.39
CA PHE A 502 -0.85 -31.76 -17.83
C PHE A 502 -1.88 -32.80 -18.27
N LEU A 503 -1.87 -34.03 -17.74
CA LEU A 503 -2.86 -35.04 -18.13
C LEU A 503 -4.29 -34.61 -17.77
N LYS A 504 -4.50 -34.03 -16.58
CA LYS A 504 -5.81 -33.48 -16.18
C LYS A 504 -6.24 -32.29 -17.05
N LEU A 505 -5.30 -31.39 -17.35
CA LEU A 505 -5.52 -30.28 -18.29
C LEU A 505 -5.89 -30.79 -19.68
N LYS A 506 -5.20 -31.80 -20.20
CA LYS A 506 -5.46 -32.40 -21.51
C LYS A 506 -6.86 -33.01 -21.58
N VAL A 507 -7.26 -33.81 -20.59
CA VAL A 507 -8.64 -34.34 -20.48
C VAL A 507 -9.66 -33.19 -20.50
N GLY A 508 -9.40 -32.09 -19.79
CA GLY A 508 -10.25 -30.90 -19.81
C GLY A 508 -10.34 -30.24 -21.21
N LEU A 509 -9.21 -30.04 -21.88
CA LEU A 509 -9.15 -29.46 -23.23
C LEU A 509 -9.81 -30.37 -24.28
N ASP A 510 -9.56 -31.67 -24.23
CA ASP A 510 -10.16 -32.68 -25.11
C ASP A 510 -11.69 -32.76 -24.91
N CYS A 511 -12.19 -32.58 -23.68
CA CYS A 511 -13.62 -32.48 -23.41
C CYS A 511 -14.23 -31.16 -23.92
N ILE A 512 -13.53 -30.03 -23.78
CA ILE A 512 -13.97 -28.73 -24.32
C ILE A 512 -13.98 -28.76 -25.86
N ALA A 513 -13.01 -29.41 -26.51
CA ALA A 513 -12.98 -29.52 -27.98
C ALA A 513 -14.24 -30.20 -28.56
N LYS A 514 -14.82 -31.17 -27.84
CA LYS A 514 -16.07 -31.84 -28.21
C LYS A 514 -17.30 -30.91 -28.21
N MET A 515 -17.21 -29.72 -27.60
CA MET A 515 -18.26 -28.69 -27.73
C MET A 515 -18.35 -28.14 -29.16
N ASP A 516 -17.21 -28.00 -29.85
CA ASP A 516 -17.13 -27.49 -31.23
C ASP A 516 -17.27 -28.63 -32.26
N THR A 517 -16.66 -29.80 -31.99
CA THR A 517 -16.63 -30.91 -32.96
C THR A 517 -17.81 -31.87 -32.88
N GLU A 518 -18.38 -32.11 -31.70
CA GLU A 518 -19.48 -33.07 -31.47
C GLU A 518 -20.79 -32.38 -31.05
N GLY A 519 -20.74 -31.11 -30.62
CA GLY A 519 -21.92 -30.32 -30.24
C GLY A 519 -22.50 -30.66 -28.86
N LEU A 520 -21.68 -31.20 -27.95
CA LEU A 520 -22.09 -31.61 -26.61
C LEU A 520 -22.54 -30.42 -25.72
N SER A 521 -23.49 -30.67 -24.82
CA SER A 521 -23.91 -29.69 -23.80
C SER A 521 -22.90 -29.53 -22.66
N GLU A 522 -23.00 -28.43 -21.92
CA GLU A 522 -22.19 -28.12 -20.74
C GLU A 522 -22.18 -29.27 -19.72
N LYS A 523 -23.33 -29.95 -19.57
CA LYS A 523 -23.47 -31.06 -18.63
C LYS A 523 -22.76 -32.32 -19.09
N GLU A 524 -22.83 -32.65 -20.37
CA GLU A 524 -22.17 -33.82 -20.97
C GLU A 524 -20.65 -33.64 -20.96
N VAL A 525 -20.15 -32.44 -21.28
CA VAL A 525 -18.73 -32.09 -21.23
C VAL A 525 -18.16 -32.21 -19.82
N TYR A 526 -18.88 -31.69 -18.82
CA TYR A 526 -18.47 -31.79 -17.42
C TYR A 526 -18.52 -33.23 -16.90
N TYR A 527 -19.53 -34.02 -17.30
CA TYR A 527 -19.64 -35.43 -16.90
C TYR A 527 -18.61 -36.33 -17.58
N ASN A 528 -18.24 -36.06 -18.84
CA ASN A 528 -17.12 -36.75 -19.50
C ASN A 528 -15.80 -36.49 -18.75
N MET A 529 -15.54 -35.24 -18.36
CA MET A 529 -14.35 -34.87 -17.56
C MET A 529 -14.33 -35.57 -16.19
N LEU A 530 -15.48 -35.68 -15.52
CA LEU A 530 -15.60 -36.44 -14.25
C LEU A 530 -15.46 -37.96 -14.45
N GLN A 531 -15.94 -38.52 -15.56
CA GLN A 531 -15.82 -39.95 -15.85
C GLN A 531 -14.36 -40.36 -16.02
N GLU A 532 -13.60 -39.65 -16.86
CA GLU A 532 -12.17 -39.90 -17.09
C GLU A 532 -11.37 -39.80 -15.77
N HIS A 533 -11.74 -38.88 -14.87
CA HIS A 533 -11.16 -38.78 -13.53
C HIS A 533 -11.58 -39.91 -12.57
N ALA A 534 -12.83 -40.38 -12.65
CA ALA A 534 -13.31 -41.50 -11.85
C ALA A 534 -12.63 -42.81 -12.25
N GLU A 535 -12.50 -43.07 -13.55
CA GLU A 535 -11.77 -44.21 -14.11
C GLU A 535 -10.28 -44.17 -13.69
N ALA A 536 -9.66 -42.99 -13.67
CA ALA A 536 -8.30 -42.80 -13.17
C ALA A 536 -8.12 -42.96 -11.63
N CYS A 537 -9.21 -43.14 -10.87
CA CYS A 537 -9.21 -43.30 -9.42
C CYS A 537 -9.89 -44.62 -8.94
N ASP A 538 -10.10 -45.58 -9.85
CA ASP A 538 -10.83 -46.84 -9.61
C ASP A 538 -12.25 -46.63 -9.01
N LEU A 539 -12.90 -45.50 -9.35
CA LEU A 539 -14.27 -45.18 -8.92
C LEU A 539 -15.31 -45.60 -9.97
N PRO A 540 -16.46 -46.18 -9.55
CA PRO A 540 -17.60 -46.34 -10.44
C PRO A 540 -18.19 -44.95 -10.77
N PHE A 541 -18.58 -44.75 -12.02
CA PHE A 541 -19.25 -43.54 -12.49
C PHE A 541 -20.48 -43.91 -13.33
N GLU A 542 -21.65 -43.43 -12.93
CA GLU A 542 -22.89 -43.53 -13.70
C GLU A 542 -23.54 -42.14 -13.74
N ALA A 543 -23.71 -41.55 -14.93
CA ALA A 543 -24.30 -40.22 -15.11
C ALA A 543 -25.77 -40.09 -14.62
N SER A 544 -26.39 -41.21 -14.22
CA SER A 544 -27.70 -41.31 -13.58
C SER A 544 -27.67 -41.44 -12.05
N ASP A 545 -26.50 -41.69 -11.45
CA ASP A 545 -26.35 -41.87 -10.00
C ASP A 545 -25.67 -40.64 -9.34
N PRO A 546 -26.41 -39.84 -8.55
CA PRO A 546 -25.85 -38.69 -7.82
C PRO A 546 -24.68 -39.03 -6.89
N ASP A 547 -24.67 -40.23 -6.31
CA ASP A 547 -23.63 -40.67 -5.37
C ASP A 547 -22.29 -40.85 -6.11
N SER A 548 -22.28 -41.54 -7.26
CA SER A 548 -21.10 -41.69 -8.11
C SER A 548 -20.55 -40.34 -8.60
N ILE A 549 -21.42 -39.41 -9.00
CA ILE A 549 -21.04 -38.07 -9.47
C ILE A 549 -20.45 -37.25 -8.31
N ALA A 550 -21.04 -37.33 -7.12
CA ALA A 550 -20.51 -36.67 -5.92
C ALA A 550 -19.15 -37.24 -5.49
N ALA A 551 -18.98 -38.56 -5.56
CA ALA A 551 -17.71 -39.22 -5.27
C ALA A 551 -16.61 -38.82 -6.28
N ALA A 552 -16.92 -38.81 -7.58
CA ALA A 552 -16.00 -38.38 -8.64
C ALA A 552 -15.60 -36.90 -8.50
N ARG A 553 -16.57 -36.00 -8.24
CA ARG A 553 -16.27 -34.58 -7.99
C ARG A 553 -15.43 -34.39 -6.72
N LEU A 554 -15.71 -35.13 -5.64
CA LEU A 554 -14.90 -35.05 -4.43
C LEU A 554 -13.48 -35.60 -4.67
N ALA A 555 -13.30 -36.63 -5.50
CA ALA A 555 -11.98 -37.14 -5.86
C ALA A 555 -11.15 -36.07 -6.60
N CYS A 556 -11.76 -35.41 -7.59
CA CYS A 556 -11.18 -34.26 -8.29
C CYS A 556 -10.77 -33.15 -7.29
N LEU A 557 -11.70 -32.77 -6.39
CA LEU A 557 -11.46 -31.76 -5.35
C LEU A 557 -10.35 -32.15 -4.36
N THR A 558 -10.12 -33.43 -4.09
CA THR A 558 -9.03 -33.87 -3.19
C THR A 558 -7.67 -34.00 -3.86
N ASP A 559 -7.62 -34.04 -5.21
CA ASP A 559 -6.44 -34.39 -6.02
C ASP A 559 -5.86 -35.79 -5.68
N MET A 560 -6.66 -36.68 -5.06
CA MET A 560 -6.25 -38.03 -4.64
C MET A 560 -6.58 -39.08 -5.69
N THR A 561 -5.63 -40.01 -5.92
CA THR A 561 -5.84 -41.19 -6.79
C THR A 561 -6.52 -42.36 -6.07
N ASP A 562 -6.51 -42.40 -4.73
CA ASP A 562 -7.26 -43.41 -3.97
C ASP A 562 -8.72 -42.97 -3.79
N GLY A 563 -9.55 -43.35 -4.77
CA GLY A 563 -11.00 -43.16 -4.70
C GLY A 563 -11.66 -43.86 -3.51
N THR A 564 -11.06 -44.91 -2.95
CA THR A 564 -11.65 -45.64 -1.81
C THR A 564 -11.60 -44.84 -0.52
N THR A 565 -10.49 -44.13 -0.25
CA THR A 565 -10.38 -43.18 0.86
C THR A 565 -11.37 -42.02 0.70
N VAL A 566 -11.51 -41.47 -0.51
CA VAL A 566 -12.46 -40.39 -0.82
C VAL A 566 -13.91 -40.83 -0.58
N ALA A 567 -14.32 -41.97 -1.14
CA ALA A 567 -15.65 -42.53 -0.94
C ALA A 567 -15.92 -42.90 0.53
N SER A 568 -14.90 -43.29 1.30
CA SER A 568 -15.04 -43.53 2.74
C SER A 568 -15.37 -42.25 3.52
N CYS A 569 -14.85 -41.09 3.09
CA CYS A 569 -15.10 -39.82 3.77
C CYS A 569 -16.56 -39.35 3.62
N LEU A 570 -17.21 -39.62 2.49
CA LEU A 570 -18.66 -39.44 2.33
C LEU A 570 -19.42 -40.38 3.27
N ARG A 571 -19.09 -41.68 3.28
CA ARG A 571 -19.75 -42.71 4.11
C ARG A 571 -19.61 -42.52 5.63
N VAL A 572 -18.74 -41.61 6.09
CA VAL A 572 -18.51 -41.23 7.50
C VAL A 572 -19.32 -39.98 7.92
N LEU A 573 -20.10 -39.40 7.00
CA LEU A 573 -21.13 -38.41 7.30
C LEU A 573 -22.40 -39.07 7.87
N THR A 574 -23.24 -38.31 8.58
CA THR A 574 -24.60 -38.78 8.91
C THR A 574 -25.45 -38.85 7.65
N SER A 575 -26.56 -39.61 7.65
CA SER A 575 -27.43 -39.70 6.45
C SER A 575 -27.94 -38.34 5.96
N GLU A 576 -28.21 -37.41 6.89
CA GLU A 576 -28.62 -36.02 6.58
C GLU A 576 -27.44 -35.20 6.00
N ASP A 577 -26.28 -35.25 6.65
CA ASP A 577 -25.06 -34.59 6.19
C ASP A 577 -24.61 -35.10 4.81
N HIS A 578 -24.78 -36.40 4.56
CA HIS A 578 -24.48 -37.09 3.31
C HIS A 578 -25.39 -36.61 2.18
N GLU A 579 -26.71 -36.61 2.38
CA GLU A 579 -27.66 -36.15 1.36
C GLU A 579 -27.44 -34.68 1.01
N VAL A 580 -27.15 -33.83 2.01
CA VAL A 580 -26.78 -32.42 1.78
C VAL A 580 -25.47 -32.30 0.99
N MET A 581 -24.44 -33.09 1.32
CA MET A 581 -23.15 -33.05 0.61
C MET A 581 -23.28 -33.51 -0.85
N VAL A 582 -23.97 -34.63 -1.11
CA VAL A 582 -24.24 -35.13 -2.47
C VAL A 582 -25.03 -34.09 -3.27
N ARG A 583 -26.04 -33.45 -2.67
CA ARG A 583 -26.85 -32.40 -3.32
C ARG A 583 -26.04 -31.17 -3.72
N HIS A 584 -25.07 -30.73 -2.91
CA HIS A 584 -24.19 -29.61 -3.27
C HIS A 584 -23.11 -29.99 -4.30
N LEU A 585 -22.54 -31.19 -4.21
CA LEU A 585 -21.54 -31.68 -5.16
C LEU A 585 -22.14 -31.94 -6.55
N THR A 586 -23.40 -32.35 -6.64
CA THR A 586 -24.09 -32.61 -7.93
C THR A 586 -24.78 -31.39 -8.55
N ALA A 587 -24.82 -30.25 -7.87
CA ALA A 587 -25.52 -29.05 -8.32
C ALA A 587 -24.95 -28.49 -9.65
N ASP A 588 -25.79 -28.41 -10.69
CA ASP A 588 -25.35 -28.02 -12.03
C ASP A 588 -25.15 -26.51 -12.26
N GLY A 589 -25.75 -25.64 -11.43
CA GLY A 589 -25.75 -24.19 -11.58
C GLY A 589 -26.66 -23.65 -12.69
N MET A 590 -27.28 -24.53 -13.47
CA MET A 590 -28.14 -24.22 -14.61
C MET A 590 -29.61 -24.35 -14.24
N THR A 591 -29.99 -25.53 -13.74
CA THR A 591 -31.32 -25.90 -13.23
C THR A 591 -31.38 -25.85 -11.70
N GLN A 592 -30.27 -26.12 -11.03
CA GLN A 592 -30.11 -26.11 -9.57
C GLN A 592 -29.33 -24.85 -9.17
N ARG A 593 -30.01 -23.84 -8.63
CA ARG A 593 -29.44 -22.51 -8.34
C ARG A 593 -29.68 -22.06 -6.89
N PRO A 594 -28.73 -21.34 -6.27
CA PRO A 594 -27.34 -21.17 -6.70
C PRO A 594 -26.54 -22.47 -6.46
N ALA A 595 -25.70 -22.86 -7.42
CA ALA A 595 -24.66 -23.85 -7.16
C ALA A 595 -23.46 -23.17 -6.47
N VAL A 596 -22.77 -23.89 -5.59
CA VAL A 596 -21.64 -23.35 -4.83
C VAL A 596 -20.32 -23.86 -5.41
N ALA A 597 -19.44 -22.94 -5.80
CA ALA A 597 -18.05 -23.20 -6.15
C ALA A 597 -17.15 -22.88 -4.95
N LEU A 598 -16.36 -23.85 -4.50
CA LEU A 598 -15.44 -23.68 -3.37
C LEU A 598 -14.02 -23.49 -3.88
N PHE A 599 -13.57 -22.23 -3.92
CA PHE A 599 -12.22 -21.85 -4.35
C PHE A 599 -11.20 -22.17 -3.25
N ASP A 600 -10.01 -22.63 -3.63
CA ASP A 600 -8.97 -23.20 -2.75
C ASP A 600 -9.39 -24.47 -1.99
N ALA A 601 -10.54 -25.08 -2.31
CA ALA A 601 -10.95 -26.33 -1.67
C ALA A 601 -9.91 -27.47 -1.81
N PRO A 602 -9.26 -27.68 -2.99
CA PRO A 602 -8.20 -28.67 -3.11
C PRO A 602 -6.99 -28.35 -2.25
N ALA A 603 -6.52 -27.10 -2.22
CA ALA A 603 -5.41 -26.69 -1.36
C ALA A 603 -5.73 -26.92 0.12
N PHE A 604 -6.95 -26.63 0.56
CA PHE A 604 -7.41 -26.87 1.92
C PHE A 604 -7.51 -28.37 2.25
N LEU A 605 -8.09 -29.18 1.36
CA LEU A 605 -8.24 -30.62 1.54
C LEU A 605 -6.87 -31.31 1.57
N GLN A 606 -5.95 -30.95 0.68
CA GLN A 606 -4.57 -31.46 0.66
C GLN A 606 -3.80 -31.11 1.94
N LYS A 607 -3.80 -29.85 2.38
CA LYS A 607 -3.11 -29.44 3.61
C LYS A 607 -3.70 -30.11 4.86
N SER A 608 -5.02 -30.29 4.89
CA SER A 608 -5.70 -30.96 5.98
C SER A 608 -5.47 -32.48 5.99
N ALA A 609 -5.37 -33.12 4.82
CA ALA A 609 -5.02 -34.53 4.70
C ALA A 609 -3.54 -34.79 5.08
N ALA A 610 -2.65 -33.84 4.81
CA ALA A 610 -1.25 -33.90 5.20
C ALA A 610 -0.98 -33.56 6.68
N ASN A 611 -1.88 -32.85 7.37
CA ASN A 611 -1.77 -32.56 8.80
C ASN A 611 -2.34 -33.73 9.64
N PRO A 612 -1.52 -34.43 10.45
CA PRO A 612 -1.96 -35.61 11.21
C PRO A 612 -2.98 -35.32 12.31
N GLU A 613 -3.07 -34.07 12.80
CA GLU A 613 -4.07 -33.66 13.80
C GLU A 613 -5.44 -33.33 13.17
N ILE A 614 -5.51 -33.26 11.83
CA ILE A 614 -6.71 -32.91 11.07
C ILE A 614 -7.23 -34.13 10.31
N GLY A 615 -6.53 -34.56 9.27
CA GLY A 615 -6.99 -35.59 8.33
C GLY A 615 -8.19 -35.18 7.46
N LEU A 616 -8.36 -35.88 6.34
CA LEU A 616 -9.36 -35.55 5.32
C LEU A 616 -10.80 -35.48 5.88
N SER A 617 -11.20 -36.40 6.76
CA SER A 617 -12.58 -36.44 7.27
C SER A 617 -12.96 -35.25 8.16
N GLN A 618 -12.01 -34.59 8.84
CA GLN A 618 -12.30 -33.31 9.53
C GLN A 618 -12.43 -32.16 8.53
N ALA A 619 -11.62 -32.16 7.46
CA ALA A 619 -11.68 -31.16 6.40
C ALA A 619 -13.01 -31.20 5.62
N VAL A 620 -13.46 -32.39 5.23
CA VAL A 620 -14.76 -32.61 4.57
C VAL A 620 -15.93 -32.11 5.44
N ARG A 621 -15.84 -32.24 6.77
CA ARG A 621 -16.83 -31.67 7.71
C ARG A 621 -16.77 -30.14 7.79
N ILE A 622 -15.59 -29.53 7.69
CA ILE A 622 -15.47 -28.07 7.54
C ILE A 622 -16.08 -27.60 6.21
N LEU A 623 -15.81 -28.28 5.09
CA LEU A 623 -16.44 -27.92 3.80
C LEU A 623 -17.96 -28.09 3.83
N LEU A 624 -18.50 -29.12 4.48
CA LEU A 624 -19.94 -29.25 4.68
C LEU A 624 -20.52 -28.12 5.54
N ARG A 625 -19.81 -27.67 6.59
CA ARG A 625 -20.19 -26.46 7.34
C ARG A 625 -20.16 -25.22 6.44
N VAL A 626 -19.16 -25.06 5.58
CA VAL A 626 -19.08 -23.96 4.61
C VAL A 626 -20.23 -24.00 3.60
N TYR A 627 -20.56 -25.16 3.01
CA TYR A 627 -21.73 -25.32 2.14
C TYR A 627 -23.04 -24.96 2.88
N LYS A 628 -23.23 -25.46 4.11
CA LYS A 628 -24.44 -25.18 4.90
C LYS A 628 -24.61 -23.68 5.24
N VAL A 629 -23.54 -22.97 5.56
CA VAL A 629 -23.60 -21.51 5.80
C VAL A 629 -23.75 -20.74 4.48
N ALA A 630 -23.04 -21.10 3.42
CA ALA A 630 -23.18 -20.47 2.10
C ALA A 630 -24.61 -20.61 1.54
N ALA A 631 -25.25 -21.77 1.72
CA ALA A 631 -26.63 -22.00 1.31
C ALA A 631 -27.65 -21.14 2.08
N GLN A 632 -27.31 -20.66 3.27
CA GLN A 632 -28.12 -19.74 4.08
C GLN A 632 -27.86 -18.28 3.71
N GLU A 633 -26.59 -17.87 3.60
CA GLU A 633 -26.19 -16.50 3.24
C GLU A 633 -26.61 -16.10 1.81
N PHE A 634 -26.65 -17.07 0.87
CA PHE A 634 -27.04 -16.84 -0.52
C PHE A 634 -28.45 -17.38 -0.88
N GLU A 635 -29.32 -17.64 0.11
CA GLU A 635 -30.69 -18.08 -0.14
C GLU A 635 -31.45 -17.03 -0.98
N GLY A 636 -31.96 -17.44 -2.14
CA GLY A 636 -32.69 -16.56 -3.06
C GLY A 636 -31.82 -15.71 -4.01
N SER A 637 -30.50 -15.92 -4.07
CA SER A 637 -29.66 -15.27 -5.09
C SER A 637 -30.12 -15.61 -6.51
N SER A 638 -30.09 -14.64 -7.41
CA SER A 638 -30.43 -14.81 -8.84
C SER A 638 -29.29 -15.41 -9.67
N ARG A 639 -28.07 -15.49 -9.11
CA ARG A 639 -26.89 -16.06 -9.79
C ARG A 639 -27.02 -17.57 -9.93
N GLY A 640 -26.54 -18.11 -11.06
CA GLY A 640 -26.44 -19.56 -11.26
C GLY A 640 -25.40 -20.22 -10.36
N VAL A 641 -24.31 -19.50 -10.06
CA VAL A 641 -23.17 -19.94 -9.25
C VAL A 641 -22.79 -18.85 -8.25
N VAL A 642 -22.39 -19.24 -7.04
CA VAL A 642 -21.74 -18.38 -6.03
C VAL A 642 -20.40 -18.97 -5.61
N VAL A 643 -19.44 -18.13 -5.23
CA VAL A 643 -18.03 -18.49 -4.98
C VAL A 643 -17.68 -18.30 -3.50
N ILE A 644 -17.01 -19.28 -2.88
CA ILE A 644 -16.51 -19.16 -1.50
C ILE A 644 -15.01 -19.40 -1.47
N GLN A 645 -14.24 -18.46 -0.93
CA GLN A 645 -12.78 -18.50 -0.87
C GLN A 645 -12.28 -19.23 0.40
N CYS A 646 -11.58 -20.35 0.25
CA CYS A 646 -11.03 -21.14 1.36
C CYS A 646 -9.59 -20.78 1.75
N SER A 647 -8.90 -19.88 1.04
CA SER A 647 -7.48 -19.49 1.26
C SER A 647 -7.01 -19.40 2.72
N GLN A 648 -7.80 -18.75 3.59
CA GLN A 648 -7.46 -18.57 5.00
C GLN A 648 -7.54 -19.87 5.82
N LEU A 649 -8.39 -20.82 5.42
CA LEU A 649 -8.42 -22.18 5.98
C LEU A 649 -7.17 -22.98 5.59
N VAL A 650 -6.58 -22.73 4.42
CA VAL A 650 -5.32 -23.38 3.97
C VAL A 650 -4.17 -23.00 4.93
N LYS A 651 -4.06 -21.71 5.27
CA LYS A 651 -3.08 -21.25 6.27
C LYS A 651 -3.42 -21.80 7.66
N PHE A 652 -4.66 -21.68 8.11
CA PHE A 652 -5.08 -22.16 9.43
C PHE A 652 -4.82 -23.67 9.61
N ALA A 653 -5.09 -24.50 8.60
CA ALA A 653 -4.78 -25.94 8.61
C ALA A 653 -3.28 -26.25 8.58
N SER A 654 -2.45 -25.36 8.02
CA SER A 654 -0.99 -25.51 7.99
C SER A 654 -0.34 -25.12 9.32
N ASP A 655 -0.84 -24.07 9.97
CA ASP A 655 -0.33 -23.56 11.25
C ASP A 655 -0.95 -24.26 12.49
N PHE A 656 -1.93 -25.16 12.29
CA PHE A 656 -2.69 -25.77 13.40
C PHE A 656 -1.87 -26.78 14.22
N VAL A 657 -1.58 -26.40 15.46
CA VAL A 657 -1.07 -27.28 16.52
C VAL A 657 -1.89 -27.00 17.79
N GLY A 658 -2.72 -27.95 18.23
CA GLY A 658 -3.61 -27.70 19.38
C GLY A 658 -4.37 -28.93 19.87
N SER A 659 -4.91 -28.84 21.09
CA SER A 659 -5.64 -29.92 21.78
C SER A 659 -7.17 -29.88 21.59
N ALA A 660 -7.66 -28.96 20.74
CA ALA A 660 -9.06 -28.89 20.33
C ALA A 660 -9.24 -29.59 18.97
N LYS A 661 -10.46 -30.06 18.67
CA LYS A 661 -10.76 -30.68 17.36
C LYS A 661 -10.81 -29.63 16.26
N PHE A 662 -10.08 -29.83 15.17
CA PHE A 662 -10.06 -28.91 14.04
C PHE A 662 -11.45 -28.72 13.41
N GLN A 663 -12.23 -29.81 13.29
CA GLN A 663 -13.60 -29.76 12.77
C GLN A 663 -14.56 -28.82 13.53
N ASP A 664 -14.23 -28.47 14.78
CA ASP A 664 -15.05 -27.65 15.67
C ASP A 664 -14.55 -26.19 15.74
N ALA A 665 -13.53 -25.83 14.94
CA ALA A 665 -12.94 -24.48 14.97
C ALA A 665 -13.97 -23.39 14.62
N PRO A 666 -13.93 -22.23 15.32
CA PRO A 666 -14.79 -21.09 15.03
C PRO A 666 -14.28 -20.32 13.82
N PHE A 667 -15.20 -19.99 12.92
CA PHE A 667 -14.96 -19.12 11.78
C PHE A 667 -16.23 -18.31 11.46
N GLU A 668 -16.07 -17.25 10.67
CA GLU A 668 -17.14 -16.38 10.15
C GLU A 668 -17.04 -16.38 8.62
N LEU A 669 -18.18 -16.37 7.90
CA LEU A 669 -18.17 -15.98 6.49
C LEU A 669 -18.26 -14.46 6.41
N LYS A 670 -17.42 -13.87 5.56
CA LYS A 670 -17.43 -12.44 5.24
C LYS A 670 -17.71 -12.27 3.76
N LEU A 671 -18.87 -11.68 3.44
CA LEU A 671 -19.23 -11.30 2.07
C LEU A 671 -18.20 -10.33 1.47
N ILE A 672 -17.90 -10.52 0.18
CA ILE A 672 -17.03 -9.64 -0.62
C ILE A 672 -17.90 -8.81 -1.57
N HIS A 673 -18.79 -9.46 -2.32
CA HIS A 673 -19.85 -8.84 -3.12
C HIS A 673 -21.03 -9.80 -3.31
N ASP A 674 -22.06 -9.40 -4.07
CA ASP A 674 -23.12 -10.32 -4.49
C ASP A 674 -22.50 -11.54 -5.20
N GLY A 675 -22.65 -12.71 -4.60
CA GLY A 675 -22.07 -13.97 -5.06
C GLY A 675 -20.68 -14.37 -4.57
N GLU A 676 -19.99 -13.65 -3.66
CA GLU A 676 -18.66 -14.07 -3.14
C GLU A 676 -18.43 -13.87 -1.61
N ALA A 677 -17.71 -14.78 -0.91
CA ALA A 677 -17.36 -14.71 0.54
C ALA A 677 -16.00 -15.37 1.00
N VAL A 678 -15.49 -15.06 2.22
CA VAL A 678 -14.17 -15.48 2.81
C VAL A 678 -14.11 -15.55 4.40
N VAL A 679 -12.94 -15.64 5.08
CA VAL A 679 -12.68 -16.02 6.54
C VAL A 679 -11.49 -15.26 7.27
N LEU A 680 -11.26 -15.27 8.62
CA LEU A 680 -10.20 -14.45 9.38
C LEU A 680 -9.65 -14.90 10.83
N PRO A 681 -8.33 -14.75 11.21
CA PRO A 681 -7.69 -15.04 12.56
C PRO A 681 -6.93 -13.87 13.34
N LYS A 682 -6.57 -13.99 14.67
CA LYS A 682 -6.43 -12.86 15.68
C LYS A 682 -5.47 -13.09 16.97
N VAL A 683 -4.40 -12.29 17.39
CA VAL A 683 -3.43 -12.46 18.60
C VAL A 683 -2.53 -11.23 19.12
N TRP A 684 -1.90 -11.16 20.37
CA TRP A 684 -0.62 -10.39 20.86
C TRP A 684 -0.21 -10.36 22.43
N ILE A 685 0.99 -9.84 22.90
CA ILE A 685 1.65 -9.88 24.31
C ILE A 685 2.73 -8.72 24.70
N PRO A 686 3.05 -8.32 26.00
CA PRO A 686 4.03 -7.22 26.47
C PRO A 686 5.12 -7.47 27.64
N VAL A 687 5.95 -6.46 28.12
CA VAL A 687 7.21 -6.54 29.05
C VAL A 687 7.53 -5.30 30.03
N ASN A 688 8.46 -5.35 31.06
CA ASN A 688 8.92 -4.23 32.00
C ASN A 688 10.29 -4.38 32.85
N ASN A 689 10.93 -3.32 33.48
CA ASN A 689 12.22 -3.40 34.34
C ASN A 689 12.68 -2.14 35.26
N PRO A 690 13.62 -2.23 36.29
CA PRO A 690 14.06 -1.13 37.26
C PRO A 690 15.63 -0.84 37.54
N THR A 691 16.09 -0.46 38.78
CA THR A 691 17.39 0.12 39.38
C THR A 691 18.36 0.96 38.51
N VAL A 692 18.67 0.48 37.30
CA VAL A 692 19.55 1.13 36.31
C VAL A 692 19.14 2.59 36.05
N LEU A 693 17.83 2.86 36.15
CA LEU A 693 17.23 4.17 35.94
C LEU A 693 17.82 5.29 36.83
N GLN A 694 18.21 4.98 38.08
CA GLN A 694 18.70 5.99 39.02
C GLN A 694 20.16 6.40 38.77
N SER A 695 21.02 5.50 38.25
CA SER A 695 22.41 5.85 37.92
C SER A 695 22.44 6.87 36.78
N LEU A 696 21.70 6.58 35.71
CA LEU A 696 21.62 7.41 34.51
C LEU A 696 21.12 8.84 34.83
N ALA A 697 20.16 8.97 35.75
CA ALA A 697 19.63 10.27 36.19
C ALA A 697 20.66 11.13 36.92
N ASN A 698 21.52 10.52 37.75
CA ASN A 698 22.56 11.28 38.47
C ASN A 698 23.62 11.82 37.51
N GLU A 699 24.06 10.98 36.57
CA GLU A 699 25.13 11.31 35.60
C GLU A 699 24.70 12.40 34.61
N ALA A 700 23.40 12.44 34.25
CA ALA A 700 22.84 13.51 33.41
C ALA A 700 22.88 14.89 34.08
N LEU A 701 22.65 14.95 35.39
CA LEU A 701 22.74 16.19 36.17
C LEU A 701 24.19 16.68 36.26
N ASP A 702 25.16 15.78 36.51
CA ASP A 702 26.59 16.12 36.51
C ASP A 702 27.05 16.67 35.14
N LEU A 703 26.62 16.06 34.04
CA LEU A 703 26.90 16.55 32.68
C LEU A 703 26.37 17.98 32.49
N CYS A 704 25.09 18.22 32.83
CA CYS A 704 24.46 19.53 32.73
C CYS A 704 25.11 20.57 33.65
N SER A 705 25.62 20.13 34.81
CA SER A 705 26.40 20.93 35.76
C SER A 705 27.69 21.47 35.12
N LEU A 706 28.40 20.63 34.38
CA LEU A 706 29.62 21.04 33.66
C LEU A 706 29.30 21.99 32.50
N MET A 707 28.19 21.78 31.78
CA MET A 707 27.74 22.65 30.68
C MET A 707 27.43 24.06 31.16
N LEU A 708 26.56 24.21 32.18
CA LEU A 708 26.16 25.51 32.75
C LEU A 708 27.35 26.28 33.35
N LYS A 709 28.41 25.57 33.77
CA LYS A 709 29.65 26.15 34.31
C LYS A 709 30.72 26.37 33.23
N SER A 710 30.45 26.01 31.97
CA SER A 710 31.41 26.02 30.84
C SER A 710 32.72 25.26 31.16
N LYS A 711 32.61 24.08 31.77
CA LYS A 711 33.73 23.23 32.23
C LYS A 711 33.88 21.90 31.46
N ILE A 712 33.30 21.81 30.28
CA ILE A 712 33.32 20.62 29.41
C ILE A 712 33.58 21.03 27.97
N SER A 713 34.41 20.28 27.25
CA SER A 713 34.70 20.51 25.84
C SER A 713 33.68 19.78 24.94
N GLU A 714 33.62 20.18 23.67
CA GLU A 714 32.67 19.63 22.71
C GLU A 714 32.89 18.12 22.45
N GLU A 715 34.15 17.68 22.46
CA GLU A 715 34.55 16.28 22.26
C GLU A 715 34.14 15.41 23.45
N ARG A 716 34.32 15.93 24.68
CA ARG A 716 33.87 15.23 25.88
C ARG A 716 32.34 15.18 25.95
N PHE A 717 31.65 16.26 25.61
CA PHE A 717 30.20 16.28 25.54
C PHE A 717 29.68 15.23 24.54
N LYS A 718 30.26 15.15 23.34
CA LYS A 718 29.97 14.13 22.32
C LYS A 718 30.16 12.70 22.86
N ALA A 719 31.17 12.45 23.70
CA ALA A 719 31.45 11.13 24.27
C ALA A 719 30.55 10.76 25.47
N ASP A 720 30.14 11.73 26.30
CA ASP A 720 29.35 11.48 27.51
C ASP A 720 27.86 11.18 27.19
N ILE A 721 27.27 11.74 26.10
CA ILE A 721 25.82 11.63 25.82
C ILE A 721 25.32 10.24 25.43
N ASP A 722 26.04 9.47 24.59
CA ASP A 722 25.61 8.13 24.13
C ASP A 722 25.43 7.14 25.29
N ARG A 723 26.16 7.38 26.40
CA ARG A 723 26.19 6.53 27.58
C ARG A 723 25.11 6.91 28.62
N ILE A 724 24.72 8.18 28.65
CA ILE A 724 23.77 8.76 29.63
C ILE A 724 22.31 8.69 29.12
N TYR A 725 22.12 8.83 27.80
CA TYR A 725 20.83 8.78 27.13
C TYR A 725 20.74 7.49 26.27
N PRO A 726 20.51 6.31 26.88
CA PRO A 726 20.54 5.02 26.19
C PRO A 726 19.49 4.90 25.07
N GLU A 727 18.50 5.77 25.02
CA GLU A 727 17.60 5.94 23.87
C GLU A 727 18.35 6.14 22.54
N LEU A 728 19.55 6.75 22.57
CA LEU A 728 20.41 6.91 21.39
C LEU A 728 20.97 5.58 20.84
N SER A 729 20.83 4.46 21.58
CA SER A 729 21.23 3.12 21.14
C SER A 729 20.13 2.33 20.40
N TYR A 730 18.89 2.83 20.37
CA TYR A 730 17.80 2.19 19.60
C TYR A 730 17.87 2.47 18.09
N PHE A 731 18.71 3.41 17.66
CA PHE A 731 18.95 3.70 16.24
C PHE A 731 19.82 2.59 15.65
N ASN A 732 19.30 1.85 14.67
CA ASN A 732 20.09 0.85 13.96
C ASN A 732 20.93 1.53 12.84
N PRO A 733 21.86 0.83 12.17
CA PRO A 733 22.73 1.45 11.16
C PRO A 733 22.02 2.17 10.00
N ASN A 734 20.76 1.82 9.70
CA ASN A 734 19.95 2.48 8.68
C ASN A 734 19.43 3.85 9.16
N ASP A 735 19.29 4.06 10.48
CA ASP A 735 18.73 5.26 11.10
C ASP A 735 19.77 6.36 11.40
N GLN A 736 21.04 6.16 11.03
CA GLN A 736 22.16 7.04 11.36
C GLN A 736 21.86 8.53 11.08
N ARG A 737 21.17 8.83 9.97
CA ARG A 737 20.74 10.19 9.60
C ARG A 737 19.91 10.87 10.69
N HIS A 738 19.02 10.15 11.36
CA HIS A 738 18.18 10.67 12.44
C HIS A 738 18.93 10.75 13.77
N ARG A 739 19.89 9.84 14.01
CA ARG A 739 20.82 9.95 15.14
C ARG A 739 21.68 11.21 15.04
N ASP A 740 22.29 11.47 13.87
CA ASP A 740 23.15 12.63 13.64
C ASP A 740 22.38 13.97 13.76
N GLN A 741 21.14 14.04 13.27
CA GLN A 741 20.25 15.18 13.50
C GLN A 741 19.94 15.39 15.00
N THR A 742 19.75 14.31 15.75
CA THR A 742 19.47 14.38 17.20
C THR A 742 20.70 14.88 17.98
N VAL A 743 21.88 14.33 17.71
CA VAL A 743 23.15 14.78 18.29
C VAL A 743 23.48 16.22 17.91
N SER A 744 23.20 16.63 16.67
CA SER A 744 23.36 18.02 16.22
C SER A 744 22.46 19.00 16.98
N ALA A 745 21.22 18.62 17.33
CA ALA A 745 20.33 19.46 18.14
C ALA A 745 20.86 19.63 19.58
N MET A 746 21.38 18.56 20.18
CA MET A 746 22.02 18.59 21.50
C MET A 746 23.29 19.47 21.49
N LEU A 747 24.08 19.42 20.42
CA LEU A 747 25.23 20.31 20.21
C LEU A 747 24.86 21.78 20.06
N CYS A 748 23.75 22.08 19.37
CA CYS A 748 23.25 23.46 19.27
C CYS A 748 22.91 24.04 20.65
N VAL A 749 22.26 23.25 21.52
CA VAL A 749 22.01 23.64 22.92
C VAL A 749 23.32 23.80 23.70
N PHE A 750 24.31 22.91 23.51
CA PHE A 750 25.64 23.03 24.12
C PHE A 750 26.34 24.35 23.73
N TRP A 751 26.39 24.72 22.45
CA TRP A 751 27.02 25.98 22.01
C TRP A 751 26.28 27.21 22.55
N LEU A 752 24.95 27.19 22.59
CA LEU A 752 24.12 28.29 23.11
C LEU A 752 24.29 28.48 24.62
N VAL A 753 24.37 27.39 25.40
CA VAL A 753 24.57 27.42 26.86
C VAL A 753 26.02 27.81 27.23
N THR A 754 27.01 27.39 26.45
CA THR A 754 28.44 27.72 26.68
C THR A 754 28.89 29.05 26.05
N GLY A 755 28.03 29.73 25.29
CA GLY A 755 28.33 31.02 24.65
C GLY A 755 29.24 30.94 23.43
N ASN A 756 29.39 29.75 22.82
CA ASN A 756 30.36 29.50 21.76
C ASN A 756 29.80 29.86 20.36
N HIS A 757 29.62 31.15 20.10
CA HIS A 757 29.10 31.69 18.83
C HIS A 757 29.92 31.23 17.61
N GLU A 758 31.24 31.25 17.70
CA GLU A 758 32.14 30.84 16.60
C GLU A 758 31.94 29.37 16.22
N ALA A 759 31.82 28.47 17.22
CA ALA A 759 31.55 27.06 16.98
C ALA A 759 30.17 26.80 16.34
N PHE A 760 29.19 27.67 16.60
CA PHE A 760 27.84 27.61 16.06
C PHE A 760 27.76 28.10 14.60
N ILE A 761 28.49 29.17 14.23
CA ILE A 761 28.49 29.69 12.84
C ILE A 761 29.52 29.02 11.91
N ARG A 762 30.49 28.28 12.45
CA ARG A 762 31.45 27.42 11.74
C ARG A 762 30.73 26.48 10.76
N GLY A 763 30.67 26.85 9.47
CA GLY A 763 29.95 26.12 8.42
C GLY A 763 28.89 26.95 7.67
N GLN A 764 28.52 28.13 8.17
CA GLN A 764 27.65 29.09 7.47
C GLN A 764 28.47 29.95 6.48
N ALA A 765 27.85 30.28 5.33
CA ALA A 765 28.47 31.16 4.32
C ALA A 765 28.71 32.57 4.88
N PRO A 766 29.88 33.23 4.65
CA PRO A 766 30.24 34.48 5.32
C PRO A 766 29.26 35.65 5.15
N ASP A 767 28.59 35.73 3.99
CA ASP A 767 27.56 36.72 3.67
C ASP A 767 26.20 36.46 4.36
N LYS A 768 26.03 35.27 4.96
CA LYS A 768 24.78 34.81 5.60
C LYS A 768 24.93 34.45 7.08
N GLN A 769 26.12 34.64 7.66
CA GLN A 769 26.40 34.27 9.05
C GLN A 769 25.45 34.94 10.04
N LEU A 770 24.96 34.17 11.03
CA LEU A 770 24.16 34.70 12.13
C LEU A 770 24.96 35.74 12.92
N SER A 771 24.46 36.96 12.96
CA SER A 771 25.14 38.10 13.57
C SER A 771 25.25 37.96 15.09
N ARG A 772 26.25 38.63 15.68
CA ARG A 772 26.43 38.67 17.14
C ARG A 772 25.26 39.35 17.86
N GLN A 773 24.52 40.25 17.21
CA GLN A 773 23.32 40.87 17.78
C GLN A 773 22.18 39.85 17.91
N SER A 774 21.93 39.09 16.84
CA SER A 774 20.91 38.05 16.81
C SER A 774 21.27 36.85 17.71
N TRP A 775 22.55 36.48 17.76
CA TRP A 775 23.08 35.51 18.74
C TRP A 775 22.79 35.91 20.19
N VAL A 776 23.16 37.14 20.59
CA VAL A 776 22.91 37.64 21.95
C VAL A 776 21.42 37.65 22.27
N TRP A 777 20.57 38.04 21.31
CA TRP A 777 19.11 37.99 21.47
C TRP A 777 18.60 36.57 21.73
N ILE A 778 19.10 35.55 21.02
CA ILE A 778 18.71 34.14 21.23
C ILE A 778 19.12 33.67 22.63
N GLN A 779 20.33 33.99 23.08
CA GLN A 779 20.78 33.64 24.44
C GLN A 779 19.93 34.32 25.51
N ASP A 780 19.59 35.60 25.31
CA ASP A 780 18.72 36.37 26.20
C ASP A 780 17.31 35.76 26.29
N TRP A 781 16.73 35.36 25.16
CA TRP A 781 15.44 34.67 25.08
C TRP A 781 15.47 33.31 25.81
N MET A 782 16.50 32.49 25.58
CA MET A 782 16.69 31.22 26.29
C MET A 782 16.89 31.38 27.81
N LEU A 783 17.56 32.44 28.24
CA LEU A 783 17.76 32.69 29.66
C LEU A 783 16.49 33.22 30.35
N LYS A 784 15.77 34.16 29.71
CA LYS A 784 14.68 34.93 30.34
C LYS A 784 13.31 34.26 30.18
N GLU A 785 12.96 33.84 28.97
CA GLU A 785 11.63 33.31 28.65
C GLU A 785 11.53 31.79 28.85
N VAL A 786 12.64 31.07 28.67
CA VAL A 786 12.71 29.61 28.78
C VAL A 786 13.23 29.16 30.14
N LYS A 787 14.11 29.96 30.77
CA LYS A 787 14.75 29.67 32.07
C LYS A 787 15.56 28.38 32.03
N LEU A 788 16.30 28.16 30.96
CA LEU A 788 17.21 27.02 30.77
C LEU A 788 18.51 27.21 31.59
N SER A 789 18.37 27.48 32.89
CA SER A 789 19.44 27.95 33.79
C SER A 789 19.68 27.02 34.99
N SER A 790 19.16 25.80 34.95
CA SER A 790 19.35 24.78 36.00
C SER A 790 19.64 23.41 35.40
N GLU A 791 20.35 22.59 36.17
CA GLU A 791 20.86 21.28 35.73
C GLU A 791 19.71 20.37 35.28
N ALA A 792 18.62 20.31 36.06
CA ALA A 792 17.42 19.55 35.72
C ALA A 792 16.59 20.11 34.55
N ALA A 793 16.65 21.42 34.27
CA ALA A 793 15.99 22.00 33.09
C ALA A 793 16.76 21.67 31.80
N LEU A 794 18.08 21.62 31.88
CA LEU A 794 18.97 21.27 30.77
C LEU A 794 18.92 19.76 30.47
N ASP A 795 18.95 18.90 31.49
CA ASP A 795 18.73 17.45 31.33
C ASP A 795 17.36 17.16 30.72
N ALA A 796 16.30 17.81 31.18
CA ALA A 796 14.97 17.65 30.58
C ALA A 796 14.93 18.01 29.08
N MET A 797 15.79 18.94 28.61
CA MET A 797 15.93 19.26 27.18
C MET A 797 16.65 18.14 26.43
N MET A 798 17.76 17.64 26.96
CA MET A 798 18.54 16.54 26.37
C MET A 798 17.73 15.25 26.28
N THR A 799 17.06 14.88 27.39
CA THR A 799 16.14 13.74 27.46
C THR A 799 14.99 13.86 26.45
N PHE A 800 14.41 15.05 26.27
CA PHE A 800 13.34 15.27 25.29
C PHE A 800 13.82 15.08 23.85
N MET A 801 15.03 15.56 23.52
CA MET A 801 15.63 15.37 22.19
C MET A 801 15.85 13.89 21.87
N ALA A 802 16.41 13.12 22.81
CA ALA A 802 16.68 11.70 22.62
C ALA A 802 15.40 10.86 22.40
N ILE A 803 14.35 11.09 23.22
CA ILE A 803 13.09 10.33 23.14
C ILE A 803 12.25 10.72 21.91
N HIS A 804 12.18 12.01 21.56
CA HIS A 804 11.30 12.50 20.49
C HIS A 804 11.58 11.85 19.11
N ALA A 805 12.83 11.50 18.84
CA ALA A 805 13.21 10.86 17.58
C ALA A 805 12.72 9.39 17.47
N LEU A 806 12.52 8.67 18.58
CA LEU A 806 12.09 7.27 18.58
C LEU A 806 10.69 7.06 18.01
N GLY A 807 9.80 8.05 18.14
CA GLY A 807 8.43 7.99 17.62
C GLY A 807 8.31 7.97 16.09
N LYS A 808 9.43 7.95 15.37
CA LYS A 808 9.51 7.91 13.89
C LYS A 808 9.72 6.51 13.32
N PHE A 809 9.91 5.49 14.14
CA PHE A 809 10.17 4.11 13.71
C PHE A 809 8.87 3.31 13.59
N ASP A 810 8.61 2.68 12.44
CA ASP A 810 7.33 2.00 12.18
C ASP A 810 7.17 0.69 12.98
N GLU A 811 8.23 -0.08 13.23
CA GLU A 811 8.22 -1.25 14.13
C GLU A 811 7.71 -0.88 15.55
N PHE A 812 8.07 0.33 16.01
CA PHE A 812 7.64 0.89 17.29
C PHE A 812 6.22 1.50 17.23
N ARG A 813 5.63 1.68 16.04
CA ARG A 813 4.24 2.12 15.85
C ARG A 813 3.29 0.94 15.69
N GLU A 814 3.67 -0.09 14.95
CA GLU A 814 2.82 -1.25 14.67
C GLU A 814 2.62 -2.15 15.90
N THR A 815 3.72 -2.57 16.53
CA THR A 815 3.70 -3.45 17.73
C THR A 815 2.82 -2.88 18.85
N TRP A 816 2.79 -1.55 18.99
CA TRP A 816 2.07 -0.86 20.07
C TRP A 816 0.67 -0.37 19.67
N ARG A 817 0.28 -0.38 18.38
CA ARG A 817 -1.12 -0.14 17.96
C ARG A 817 -2.05 -1.25 18.45
N CYS A 818 -1.57 -2.50 18.50
CA CYS A 818 -2.31 -3.65 19.06
C CYS A 818 -2.43 -3.62 20.60
N LEU A 819 -1.59 -2.84 21.28
CA LEU A 819 -1.49 -2.73 22.74
C LEU A 819 -1.88 -1.31 23.21
N GLY A 820 -3.06 -0.85 22.76
CA GLY A 820 -3.56 0.51 22.97
C GLY A 820 -3.41 1.01 24.42
N PHE A 821 -3.08 2.31 24.55
CA PHE A 821 -2.69 3.05 25.77
C PHE A 821 -1.24 2.91 26.29
N LEU A 822 -0.43 1.92 25.91
CA LEU A 822 0.82 1.65 26.63
C LEU A 822 2.03 2.59 26.39
N PHE A 823 2.06 3.41 25.33
CA PHE A 823 3.16 4.39 25.12
C PHE A 823 3.29 5.39 26.28
N TYR A 824 2.20 5.67 27.00
CA TYR A 824 2.22 6.50 28.22
C TYR A 824 3.00 5.84 29.38
N TRP A 825 2.98 4.50 29.49
CA TRP A 825 3.53 3.80 30.64
C TRP A 825 5.07 3.82 30.64
N PHE A 826 5.71 3.67 29.47
CA PHE A 826 7.17 3.68 29.36
C PHE A 826 7.78 5.00 29.86
N VAL A 827 7.13 6.14 29.56
CA VAL A 827 7.51 7.46 30.08
C VAL A 827 7.26 7.58 31.59
N LEU A 828 6.19 6.97 32.13
CA LEU A 828 5.95 6.94 33.58
C LEU A 828 7.09 6.24 34.33
N THR A 829 7.58 5.10 33.84
CA THR A 829 8.60 4.28 34.54
C THR A 829 9.91 5.03 34.82
N ARG A 830 10.35 5.95 33.92
CA ARG A 830 11.57 6.75 34.15
C ARG A 830 11.33 8.02 35.00
N VAL A 831 10.08 8.51 35.08
CA VAL A 831 9.74 9.80 35.72
C VAL A 831 9.14 9.68 37.13
N VAL A 832 8.44 8.59 37.46
CA VAL A 832 7.60 8.48 38.68
C VAL A 832 8.41 8.25 39.98
N LEU A 833 9.65 7.77 39.89
CA LEU A 833 10.40 7.27 41.05
C LEU A 833 10.91 8.34 42.05
N THR A 834 10.93 9.62 41.70
CA THR A 834 11.46 10.68 42.60
C THR A 834 10.44 11.33 43.54
N LYS A 835 9.14 10.99 43.48
CA LYS A 835 8.14 11.50 44.46
C LYS A 835 7.06 10.51 44.94
N SER A 836 6.73 9.45 44.19
CA SER A 836 5.46 8.74 44.42
C SER A 836 5.44 7.70 45.55
N VAL A 837 6.55 7.46 46.26
CA VAL A 837 6.63 6.48 47.37
C VAL A 837 5.59 6.78 48.47
N TYR A 838 5.31 8.05 48.76
CA TYR A 838 4.30 8.44 49.75
C TYR A 838 2.86 8.42 49.22
N PHE A 839 2.64 8.55 47.91
CA PHE A 839 1.29 8.67 47.34
C PHE A 839 0.63 7.29 47.14
N VAL A 840 1.42 6.28 46.77
CA VAL A 840 0.91 4.90 46.57
C VAL A 840 0.56 4.24 47.91
N LEU A 841 1.33 4.48 48.97
CA LEU A 841 1.02 3.98 50.32
C LEU A 841 -0.26 4.63 50.88
N GLY A 842 -0.41 5.95 50.76
CA GLY A 842 -1.62 6.65 51.24
C GLY A 842 -2.91 6.25 50.52
N LEU A 843 -2.84 5.86 49.25
CA LEU A 843 -3.98 5.30 48.52
C LEU A 843 -4.36 3.89 48.98
N LEU A 844 -3.37 3.04 49.28
CA LEU A 844 -3.61 1.67 49.74
C LEU A 844 -4.26 1.61 51.13
N GLU A 845 -3.83 2.47 52.07
CA GLU A 845 -4.46 2.56 53.40
C GLU A 845 -5.91 3.07 53.33
N ALA A 846 -6.20 4.02 52.42
CA ALA A 846 -7.57 4.52 52.22
C ALA A 846 -8.53 3.42 51.72
N THR A 847 -8.06 2.50 50.88
CA THR A 847 -8.85 1.38 50.34
C THR A 847 -9.00 0.17 51.28
N GLN A 848 -8.63 0.28 52.57
CA GLN A 848 -8.91 -0.74 53.59
C GLN A 848 -9.87 -0.26 54.70
N GLN A 849 -10.50 0.90 54.55
CA GLN A 849 -11.54 1.40 55.48
C GLN A 849 -12.83 1.91 54.80
N GLN A 850 -13.13 1.38 53.61
CA GLN A 850 -14.47 1.40 52.97
C GLN A 850 -14.78 0.03 52.38
#